data_AF-A0A9X0CYD3-F1
#
_entry.id   AF-A0A9X0CYD3-F1
#
_cell.length_a   1.000
_cell.length_b   1.000
_cell.length_c   1.000
_cell.angle_alpha   90.00
_cell.angle_beta   90.00
_cell.angle_gamma   90.00
#
_symmetry.space_group_name_H-M   'P 1'
#
loop_
_entity.id
_entity.type
_entity.pdbx_description
1 polymer ?
#
loop_
_entity_poly.entity_id
_entity_poly.type
_entity_poly.pdbx_seq_one_letter_code
_entity_poly.pdbx_strand_id
1 'polypeptide(L)'
;MADELEEERLGDQHNDKISLSPEQIWSYLNSGEWSATDIVPDTTRSLFRFLEDHTNSEPLSSSNDAVTITSQNQEHEQAVKCLVKIIHLIHRSSLKNQHQCLVDTPSLLKRFLEIVHLRGSQACFSRTLFMLDVIPEILNCEDSAVLQAVFVGVGCFEHIISVLDYECQNADVQNTLYKSCVQAIQSIMFASPAAKEVFKDSVSFEKFCSYLKKLQSPSKEFIQLLFNWVVEGMYSEGNKVINNVDVILLLLDWLPSLSVNNKRCVTESIRHLCKFSMHNAMLCSTSGVFSKVVMLLESDAQNIDNVWAESLIGILEAIGAHSVTSSELKQMIGLFTPLANGEQVPFVHRVLQALVKMSFSSSRLRAKHFFDLNHPSAGISVPGMQKWPGHSFTFHAWVCLEAVEIKERNNSSVERKIFHYRRNLYSFFTTSGVGLEAFFSSTGHLVVAVCNRKEYTTVTVPVCQLCDQTWHSVAVAHLPSRRPFGQSTLSVHVDDLASCQIGSGGLQTICSPRDLQDVKGGQRKFHFSFPGLSETTSPHCNTIAAGSQDYVWGIPTSLQGQLGPVCVFSEGLQENYITTLHAAGPNDLNLFQPVDAASSTQLTLNDLALKLVLFYNSKAGRDHMCSDLTPVQPGRVQLDGRLTGHRCTTWDMKDVLRCIGGMKIFLPLLEQISYFDPPKHSHVSSNEQLEVFDLEQSGESNDRPLSSTSEEEASQTESSEPASSLSATLLVPALRAQNRKRNGSTSTITTTFVFTRRKFTDSASPHNCNGVALFMFLLLSI
;
A
#
# COMPACT_ATOMS: atom_id res chain seq x y z
N MET A 1 -62.30 -44.29 -53.54
CA MET A 1 -60.95 -43.93 -53.05
C MET A 1 -60.65 -42.51 -53.46
N ALA A 2 -61.40 -41.59 -52.86
CA ALA A 2 -61.27 -40.15 -52.99
C ALA A 2 -61.60 -39.66 -51.58
N ASP A 3 -60.60 -39.75 -50.68
CA ASP A 3 -60.72 -39.40 -49.25
C ASP A 3 -59.32 -39.25 -48.57
N GLU A 4 -58.27 -38.86 -49.29
CA GLU A 4 -56.94 -38.62 -48.68
C GLU A 4 -56.23 -37.35 -49.23
N LEU A 5 -56.96 -36.37 -49.77
CA LEU A 5 -56.36 -35.14 -50.34
C LEU A 5 -56.96 -33.81 -49.83
N GLU A 6 -57.68 -33.79 -48.70
CA GLU A 6 -58.23 -32.54 -48.14
C GLU A 6 -57.81 -32.19 -46.70
N GLU A 7 -56.92 -32.96 -46.05
CA GLU A 7 -56.44 -32.66 -44.67
C GLU A 7 -55.06 -31.97 -44.58
N GLU A 8 -54.47 -31.52 -45.69
CA GLU A 8 -53.18 -30.79 -45.70
C GLU A 8 -53.30 -29.27 -45.86
N ARG A 9 -54.50 -28.68 -45.69
CA ARG A 9 -54.73 -27.22 -45.83
C ARG A 9 -55.26 -26.49 -44.60
N LEU A 10 -55.25 -27.10 -43.42
CA LEU A 10 -55.75 -26.49 -42.17
C LEU A 10 -54.77 -26.55 -40.98
N GLY A 11 -53.49 -26.89 -41.22
CA GLY A 11 -52.47 -26.98 -40.17
C GLY A 11 -51.49 -25.79 -40.06
N ASP A 12 -51.62 -24.76 -40.89
CA ASP A 12 -50.59 -23.72 -41.06
C ASP A 12 -50.97 -22.34 -40.47
N GLN A 13 -51.89 -22.32 -39.50
CA GLN A 13 -52.28 -21.12 -38.76
C GLN A 13 -52.47 -21.43 -37.28
N HIS A 14 -51.40 -21.74 -36.53
CA HIS A 14 -51.33 -21.55 -35.07
C HIS A 14 -49.90 -21.81 -34.55
N ASN A 15 -48.94 -20.98 -34.99
CA ASN A 15 -47.66 -20.86 -34.27
C ASN A 15 -47.15 -19.42 -34.22
N ASP A 16 -48.07 -18.45 -34.17
CA ASP A 16 -47.80 -17.09 -33.71
C ASP A 16 -47.63 -17.10 -32.19
N LYS A 17 -46.48 -17.61 -31.72
CA LYS A 17 -46.01 -17.37 -30.36
C LYS A 17 -45.61 -15.89 -30.29
N ILE A 18 -46.41 -15.12 -29.54
CA ILE A 18 -46.21 -13.70 -29.23
C ILE A 18 -44.74 -13.44 -28.83
N SER A 19 -43.96 -12.85 -29.72
CA SER A 19 -42.65 -12.29 -29.38
C SER A 19 -42.91 -11.06 -28.53
N LEU A 20 -42.78 -11.20 -27.20
CA LEU A 20 -42.97 -10.09 -26.27
C LEU A 20 -41.96 -8.98 -26.57
N SER A 21 -42.44 -7.74 -26.69
CA SER A 21 -41.55 -6.59 -26.89
C SER A 21 -40.74 -6.31 -25.61
N PRO A 22 -39.56 -5.67 -25.70
CA PRO A 22 -38.78 -5.26 -24.53
C PRO A 22 -39.60 -4.44 -23.51
N GLU A 23 -40.55 -3.62 -23.99
CA GLU A 23 -41.45 -2.83 -23.15
C GLU A 23 -42.42 -3.68 -22.32
N GLN A 24 -43.00 -4.70 -22.95
CA GLN A 24 -43.88 -5.64 -22.27
C GLN A 24 -43.10 -6.39 -21.20
N ILE A 25 -41.90 -6.90 -21.53
CA ILE A 25 -41.03 -7.61 -20.58
C ILE A 25 -40.64 -6.69 -19.41
N TRP A 26 -40.28 -5.42 -19.69
CA TRP A 26 -39.93 -4.45 -18.66
C TRP A 26 -41.08 -4.16 -17.70
N SER A 27 -42.32 -4.04 -18.22
CA SER A 27 -43.52 -3.85 -17.41
C SER A 27 -43.73 -5.02 -16.45
N TYR A 28 -43.64 -6.25 -16.94
CA TYR A 28 -43.78 -7.46 -16.11
C TYR A 28 -42.67 -7.62 -15.07
N LEU A 29 -41.42 -7.28 -15.41
CA LEU A 29 -40.31 -7.29 -14.45
C LEU A 29 -40.50 -6.27 -13.32
N ASN A 30 -41.19 -5.17 -13.57
CA ASN A 30 -41.45 -4.11 -12.59
C ASN A 30 -42.71 -4.31 -11.74
N SER A 31 -43.68 -5.12 -12.20
CA SER A 31 -44.87 -5.44 -11.41
C SER A 31 -44.56 -6.31 -10.19
N GLY A 32 -43.36 -6.91 -10.13
CA GLY A 32 -42.93 -7.80 -9.04
C GLY A 32 -43.53 -9.19 -9.11
N GLU A 33 -44.25 -9.50 -10.20
CA GLU A 33 -44.99 -10.76 -10.40
C GLU A 33 -44.12 -11.87 -11.03
N TRP A 34 -42.93 -11.56 -11.56
CA TRP A 34 -42.00 -12.55 -12.11
C TRP A 34 -41.03 -13.09 -11.06
N SER A 35 -41.01 -14.41 -10.95
CA SER A 35 -39.99 -15.18 -10.26
C SER A 35 -39.01 -15.82 -11.27
N ALA A 36 -37.86 -16.30 -10.80
CA ALA A 36 -36.85 -16.89 -11.69
C ALA A 36 -37.33 -18.15 -12.44
N THR A 37 -38.37 -18.82 -11.96
CA THR A 37 -39.00 -19.97 -12.62
C THR A 37 -39.86 -19.56 -13.82
N ASP A 38 -40.30 -18.30 -13.89
CA ASP A 38 -41.15 -17.76 -14.95
C ASP A 38 -40.33 -17.29 -16.17
N ILE A 39 -38.99 -17.26 -16.03
CA ILE A 39 -38.06 -16.86 -17.09
C ILE A 39 -37.77 -18.07 -17.98
N VAL A 40 -38.51 -18.17 -19.09
CA VAL A 40 -38.37 -19.24 -20.09
C VAL A 40 -37.27 -18.90 -21.09
N PRO A 41 -36.53 -19.89 -21.64
CA PRO A 41 -35.52 -19.66 -22.68
C PRO A 41 -36.02 -18.84 -23.88
N ASP A 42 -37.28 -19.01 -24.29
CA ASP A 42 -37.89 -18.28 -25.40
C ASP A 42 -37.91 -16.75 -25.15
N THR A 43 -38.19 -16.32 -23.91
CA THR A 43 -38.18 -14.89 -23.52
C THR A 43 -36.77 -14.30 -23.64
N THR A 44 -35.77 -15.00 -23.11
CA THR A 44 -34.36 -14.56 -23.20
C THR A 44 -33.84 -14.56 -24.64
N ARG A 45 -34.23 -15.55 -25.45
CA ARG A 45 -33.89 -15.63 -26.87
C ARG A 45 -34.53 -14.49 -27.68
N SER A 46 -35.74 -14.08 -27.32
CA SER A 46 -36.43 -12.97 -27.98
C SER A 46 -35.73 -11.63 -27.70
N LEU A 47 -35.29 -11.40 -26.46
CA LEU A 47 -34.45 -10.24 -26.11
C LEU A 47 -33.11 -10.24 -26.85
N PHE A 48 -32.42 -11.38 -26.90
CA PHE A 48 -31.15 -11.46 -27.64
C PHE A 48 -31.33 -11.28 -29.15
N ARG A 49 -32.38 -11.85 -29.76
CA ARG A 49 -32.71 -11.58 -31.17
C ARG A 49 -32.98 -10.10 -31.43
N PHE A 50 -33.73 -9.45 -30.54
CA PHE A 50 -33.97 -8.01 -30.64
C PHE A 50 -32.67 -7.20 -30.57
N LEU A 51 -31.71 -7.63 -29.74
CA LEU A 51 -30.38 -7.02 -29.68
C LEU A 51 -29.47 -7.40 -30.86
N GLU A 52 -29.80 -8.43 -31.64
CA GLU A 52 -29.05 -8.85 -32.82
C GLU A 52 -29.61 -8.21 -34.10
N ASP A 53 -30.93 -7.95 -34.16
CA ASP A 53 -31.62 -7.48 -35.36
C ASP A 53 -31.06 -6.15 -35.88
N HIS A 54 -30.63 -6.18 -37.14
CA HIS A 54 -30.11 -5.03 -37.87
C HIS A 54 -31.25 -4.39 -38.67
N THR A 55 -31.89 -3.35 -38.17
CA THR A 55 -32.68 -2.52 -39.08
C THR A 55 -31.71 -1.78 -40.01
N ASN A 56 -31.65 -2.20 -41.28
CA ASN A 56 -30.97 -1.50 -42.37
C ASN A 56 -31.49 -0.07 -42.46
N SER A 57 -30.82 0.89 -41.82
CA SER A 57 -30.94 2.30 -42.18
C SER A 57 -29.84 2.63 -43.19
N GLU A 58 -30.25 2.89 -44.43
CA GLU A 58 -29.38 3.42 -45.49
C GLU A 58 -28.66 4.70 -45.03
N PRO A 59 -27.44 4.98 -45.53
CA PRO A 59 -26.71 6.20 -45.18
C PRO A 59 -27.37 7.41 -45.85
N LEU A 60 -28.13 8.19 -45.09
CA LEU A 60 -28.60 9.50 -45.54
C LEU A 60 -27.41 10.46 -45.65
N SER A 61 -27.23 10.98 -46.86
CA SER A 61 -26.24 11.96 -47.28
C SER A 61 -26.22 13.21 -46.41
N SER A 62 -25.00 13.64 -46.05
CA SER A 62 -24.54 15.02 -45.80
C SER A 62 -25.58 16.07 -45.36
N SER A 63 -25.63 16.36 -44.05
CA SER A 63 -25.62 17.74 -43.54
C SER A 63 -25.46 17.74 -42.02
N ASN A 64 -24.76 18.78 -41.53
CA ASN A 64 -24.52 19.08 -40.13
C ASN A 64 -25.77 19.10 -39.24
N ASP A 65 -25.49 18.97 -37.94
CA ASP A 65 -26.28 19.35 -36.77
C ASP A 65 -27.05 18.24 -36.01
N ALA A 66 -26.67 18.12 -34.73
CA ALA A 66 -27.32 17.45 -33.61
C ALA A 66 -27.59 15.92 -33.72
N VAL A 67 -26.87 15.17 -32.87
CA VAL A 67 -27.19 13.79 -32.49
C VAL A 67 -28.64 13.73 -31.99
N THR A 68 -29.56 13.35 -32.88
CA THR A 68 -30.95 13.12 -32.54
C THR A 68 -31.02 11.67 -32.03
N ILE A 69 -31.29 11.49 -30.74
CA ILE A 69 -31.51 10.18 -30.12
C ILE A 69 -32.71 9.55 -30.82
N THR A 70 -32.48 8.50 -31.62
CA THR A 70 -33.54 7.77 -32.31
C THR A 70 -34.30 6.87 -31.33
N SER A 71 -35.62 6.70 -31.53
CA SER A 71 -36.49 5.84 -30.71
C SER A 71 -35.97 4.40 -30.57
N GLN A 72 -35.29 3.88 -31.61
CA GLN A 72 -34.68 2.54 -31.60
C GLN A 72 -33.54 2.39 -30.58
N ASN A 73 -32.77 3.45 -30.28
CA ASN A 73 -31.72 3.37 -29.26
C ASN A 73 -32.31 3.21 -27.86
N GLN A 74 -33.47 3.82 -27.60
CA GLN A 74 -34.18 3.74 -26.33
C GLN A 74 -34.77 2.33 -26.10
N GLU A 75 -35.27 1.68 -27.16
CA GLU A 75 -35.77 0.31 -27.08
C GLU A 75 -34.64 -0.71 -26.85
N HIS A 76 -33.47 -0.56 -27.49
CA HIS A 76 -32.29 -1.40 -27.23
C HIS A 76 -31.75 -1.22 -25.80
N GLU A 77 -31.69 0.02 -25.31
CA GLU A 77 -31.33 0.33 -23.93
C GLU A 77 -32.27 -0.37 -22.93
N GLN A 78 -33.57 -0.32 -23.21
CA GLN A 78 -34.56 -0.99 -22.38
C GLN A 78 -34.41 -2.52 -22.41
N ALA A 79 -34.13 -3.12 -23.58
CA ALA A 79 -33.87 -4.55 -23.72
C ALA A 79 -32.64 -5.00 -22.89
N VAL A 80 -31.56 -4.22 -22.91
CA VAL A 80 -30.38 -4.52 -22.07
C VAL A 80 -30.71 -4.36 -20.58
N LYS A 81 -31.47 -3.33 -20.17
CA LYS A 81 -31.93 -3.20 -18.77
C LYS A 81 -32.82 -4.38 -18.33
N CYS A 82 -33.67 -4.91 -19.22
CA CYS A 82 -34.42 -6.14 -18.96
C CYS A 82 -33.48 -7.33 -18.69
N LEU A 83 -32.40 -7.48 -19.48
CA LEU A 83 -31.41 -8.53 -19.28
C LEU A 83 -30.70 -8.42 -17.93
N VAL A 84 -30.32 -7.22 -17.48
CA VAL A 84 -29.72 -7.01 -16.15
C VAL A 84 -30.62 -7.57 -15.05
N LYS A 85 -31.89 -7.19 -15.07
CA LYS A 85 -32.88 -7.66 -14.09
C LYS A 85 -33.07 -9.17 -14.14
N ILE A 86 -33.15 -9.75 -15.34
CA ILE A 86 -33.24 -11.19 -15.53
C ILE A 86 -32.02 -11.90 -14.95
N ILE A 87 -30.80 -11.39 -15.20
CA ILE A 87 -29.55 -11.94 -14.66
C ILE A 87 -29.57 -11.89 -13.13
N HIS A 88 -29.95 -10.75 -12.52
CA HIS A 88 -30.04 -10.62 -11.06
C HIS A 88 -31.08 -11.57 -10.44
N LEU A 89 -32.24 -11.72 -11.07
CA LEU A 89 -33.29 -12.64 -10.62
C LEU A 89 -32.81 -14.10 -10.63
N ILE A 90 -32.24 -14.54 -11.76
CA ILE A 90 -31.71 -15.91 -11.92
C ILE A 90 -30.52 -16.17 -10.99
N HIS A 91 -29.62 -15.19 -10.84
CA HIS A 91 -28.46 -15.34 -9.97
C HIS A 91 -28.89 -15.53 -8.51
N ARG A 92 -29.81 -14.68 -8.03
CA ARG A 92 -30.33 -14.74 -6.66
C ARG A 92 -31.10 -16.03 -6.38
N SER A 93 -31.85 -16.55 -7.35
CA SER A 93 -32.54 -17.83 -7.21
C SER A 93 -31.58 -19.01 -7.28
N SER A 94 -30.57 -18.98 -8.16
CA SER A 94 -29.57 -20.04 -8.29
C SER A 94 -28.73 -20.21 -7.02
N LEU A 95 -28.45 -19.12 -6.30
CA LEU A 95 -27.76 -19.16 -5.00
C LEU A 95 -28.62 -19.80 -3.90
N LYS A 96 -29.95 -19.68 -4.00
CA LYS A 96 -30.89 -20.22 -3.00
C LYS A 96 -31.31 -21.66 -3.30
N ASN A 97 -31.56 -22.00 -4.56
CA ASN A 97 -32.06 -23.30 -5.04
C ASN A 97 -31.54 -23.61 -6.45
N GLN A 98 -30.53 -24.49 -6.60
CA GLN A 98 -29.92 -24.86 -7.89
C GLN A 98 -30.85 -25.53 -8.92
N HIS A 99 -32.02 -26.04 -8.51
CA HIS A 99 -32.86 -26.91 -9.35
C HIS A 99 -34.11 -26.26 -9.96
N GLN A 100 -34.29 -24.94 -9.83
CA GLN A 100 -35.54 -24.27 -10.25
C GLN A 100 -35.39 -23.32 -11.45
N CYS A 101 -34.17 -23.02 -11.91
CA CYS A 101 -33.98 -22.08 -13.02
C CYS A 101 -33.94 -22.84 -14.36
N LEU A 102 -34.74 -22.40 -15.33
CA LEU A 102 -34.76 -22.97 -16.69
C LEU A 102 -33.62 -22.43 -17.58
N VAL A 103 -32.98 -21.34 -17.15
CA VAL A 103 -31.86 -20.67 -17.80
C VAL A 103 -30.78 -20.41 -16.75
N ASP A 104 -29.52 -20.65 -17.10
CA ASP A 104 -28.37 -20.45 -16.22
C ASP A 104 -27.65 -19.12 -16.52
N THR A 105 -27.11 -18.51 -15.46
CA THR A 105 -26.36 -17.24 -15.56
C THR A 105 -25.14 -17.31 -16.51
N PRO A 106 -24.31 -18.38 -16.50
CA PRO A 106 -23.19 -18.51 -17.44
C PRO A 106 -23.61 -18.44 -18.91
N SER A 107 -24.66 -19.17 -19.33
CA SER A 107 -25.13 -19.13 -20.73
C SER A 107 -25.64 -17.75 -21.14
N LEU A 108 -26.34 -17.04 -20.25
CA LEU A 108 -26.81 -15.67 -20.51
C LEU A 108 -25.63 -14.70 -20.68
N LEU A 109 -24.65 -14.75 -19.77
CA LEU A 109 -23.48 -13.88 -19.84
C LEU A 109 -22.62 -14.19 -21.06
N LYS A 110 -22.48 -15.48 -21.42
CA LYS A 110 -21.79 -15.87 -22.64
C LYS A 110 -22.46 -15.27 -23.88
N ARG A 111 -23.79 -15.41 -24.02
CA ARG A 111 -24.50 -14.84 -25.18
C ARG A 111 -24.46 -13.31 -25.19
N PHE A 112 -24.56 -12.68 -24.01
CA PHE A 112 -24.39 -11.24 -23.86
C PHE A 112 -23.01 -10.77 -24.38
N LEU A 113 -21.93 -11.46 -24.01
CA LEU A 113 -20.57 -11.13 -24.45
C LEU A 113 -20.34 -11.42 -25.95
N GLU A 114 -20.99 -12.45 -26.50
CA GLU A 114 -20.96 -12.72 -27.94
C GLU A 114 -21.57 -11.55 -28.73
N ILE A 115 -22.65 -10.92 -28.24
CA ILE A 115 -23.26 -9.75 -28.88
C ILE A 115 -22.37 -8.51 -28.75
N VAL A 116 -21.69 -8.32 -27.60
CA VAL A 116 -20.68 -7.26 -27.43
C VAL A 116 -19.56 -7.38 -28.47
N HIS A 117 -19.21 -8.61 -28.86
CA HIS A 117 -18.20 -8.87 -29.89
C HIS A 117 -18.68 -8.63 -31.34
N LEU A 118 -20.00 -8.56 -31.60
CA LEU A 118 -20.53 -8.46 -32.96
C LEU A 118 -20.08 -7.14 -33.63
N ARG A 119 -19.11 -7.26 -34.55
CA ARG A 119 -18.59 -6.16 -35.36
C ARG A 119 -19.64 -5.69 -36.38
N GLY A 120 -19.91 -4.39 -36.44
CA GLY A 120 -20.91 -3.83 -37.35
C GLY A 120 -20.85 -2.30 -37.51
N SER A 121 -21.85 -1.73 -38.19
CA SER A 121 -22.02 -0.31 -38.50
C SER A 121 -22.11 0.61 -37.25
N GLN A 122 -22.16 1.93 -37.43
CA GLN A 122 -22.33 2.92 -36.34
C GLN A 122 -23.53 2.63 -35.39
N ALA A 123 -24.61 2.01 -35.89
CA ALA A 123 -25.73 1.58 -35.04
C ALA A 123 -25.34 0.47 -34.04
N CYS A 124 -24.37 -0.37 -34.39
CA CYS A 124 -23.83 -1.41 -33.51
C CYS A 124 -22.90 -0.82 -32.44
N PHE A 125 -22.27 0.33 -32.71
CA PHE A 125 -21.35 0.98 -31.76
C PHE A 125 -22.08 1.49 -30.50
N SER A 126 -23.17 2.25 -30.67
CA SER A 126 -23.97 2.77 -29.54
C SER A 126 -24.49 1.64 -28.64
N ARG A 127 -24.99 0.55 -29.25
CA ARG A 127 -25.43 -0.64 -28.53
C ARG A 127 -24.29 -1.32 -27.77
N THR A 128 -23.13 -1.49 -28.41
CA THR A 128 -21.95 -2.12 -27.78
C THR A 128 -21.46 -1.30 -26.60
N LEU A 129 -21.40 0.03 -26.71
CA LEU A 129 -21.09 0.92 -25.60
C LEU A 129 -22.07 0.72 -24.43
N PHE A 130 -23.37 0.75 -24.71
CA PHE A 130 -24.38 0.56 -23.67
C PHE A 130 -24.25 -0.79 -22.96
N MET A 131 -23.97 -1.86 -23.72
CA MET A 131 -23.73 -3.18 -23.13
C MET A 131 -22.48 -3.20 -22.24
N LEU A 132 -21.39 -2.53 -22.62
CA LEU A 132 -20.21 -2.40 -21.77
C LEU A 132 -20.50 -1.60 -20.48
N ASP A 133 -21.20 -0.47 -20.61
CA ASP A 133 -21.55 0.43 -19.49
C ASP A 133 -22.46 -0.24 -18.45
N VAL A 134 -23.20 -1.26 -18.86
CA VAL A 134 -24.11 -2.03 -18.00
C VAL A 134 -23.40 -3.16 -17.24
N ILE A 135 -22.19 -3.59 -17.62
CA ILE A 135 -21.45 -4.62 -16.88
C ILE A 135 -21.26 -4.26 -15.39
N PRO A 136 -20.84 -3.02 -15.03
CA PRO A 136 -20.84 -2.56 -13.64
C PRO A 136 -22.20 -2.70 -12.93
N GLU A 137 -23.31 -2.43 -13.64
CA GLU A 137 -24.67 -2.58 -13.09
C GLU A 137 -25.04 -4.06 -12.87
N ILE A 138 -24.63 -4.96 -13.77
CA ILE A 138 -24.80 -6.41 -13.59
C ILE A 138 -24.07 -6.88 -12.33
N LEU A 139 -22.89 -6.33 -12.06
CA LEU A 139 -22.09 -6.67 -10.88
C LEU A 139 -22.55 -5.96 -9.59
N ASN A 140 -23.48 -5.01 -9.67
CA ASN A 140 -24.00 -4.28 -8.51
C ASN A 140 -25.01 -5.11 -7.72
N CYS A 141 -24.53 -6.15 -7.03
CA CYS A 141 -25.31 -7.02 -6.15
C CYS A 141 -24.49 -7.46 -4.93
N GLU A 142 -25.15 -8.00 -3.88
CA GLU A 142 -24.47 -8.43 -2.64
C GLU A 142 -23.45 -9.55 -2.89
N ASP A 143 -23.72 -10.42 -3.87
CA ASP A 143 -22.90 -11.60 -4.21
C ASP A 143 -22.03 -11.38 -5.47
N SER A 144 -21.58 -10.14 -5.68
CA SER A 144 -20.83 -9.74 -6.88
C SER A 144 -19.61 -10.61 -7.18
N ALA A 145 -18.92 -11.13 -6.16
CA ALA A 145 -17.78 -12.02 -6.29
C ALA A 145 -18.12 -13.31 -7.07
N VAL A 146 -19.33 -13.84 -6.91
CA VAL A 146 -19.78 -15.04 -7.65
C VAL A 146 -20.01 -14.68 -9.11
N LEU A 147 -20.69 -13.55 -9.40
CA LEU A 147 -20.87 -13.08 -10.77
C LEU A 147 -19.54 -12.74 -11.46
N GLN A 148 -18.60 -12.10 -10.76
CA GLN A 148 -17.24 -11.87 -11.25
C GLN A 148 -16.59 -13.20 -11.67
N ALA A 149 -16.70 -14.24 -10.83
CA ALA A 149 -16.18 -15.56 -11.16
C ALA A 149 -16.88 -16.18 -12.38
N VAL A 150 -18.20 -15.97 -12.56
CA VAL A 150 -18.91 -16.41 -13.77
C VAL A 150 -18.41 -15.66 -15.01
N PHE A 151 -18.28 -14.33 -14.97
CA PHE A 151 -17.72 -13.52 -16.05
C PHE A 151 -16.33 -14.01 -16.46
N VAL A 152 -15.45 -14.23 -15.48
CA VAL A 152 -14.11 -14.76 -15.70
C VAL A 152 -14.19 -16.17 -16.32
N GLY A 153 -15.06 -17.04 -15.81
CA GLY A 153 -15.24 -18.41 -16.30
C GLY A 153 -15.75 -18.51 -17.74
N VAL A 154 -16.51 -17.52 -18.22
CA VAL A 154 -16.98 -17.45 -19.62
C VAL A 154 -15.99 -16.75 -20.57
N GLY A 155 -14.82 -16.32 -20.08
CA GLY A 155 -13.79 -15.69 -20.92
C GLY A 155 -14.14 -14.27 -21.35
N CYS A 156 -14.67 -13.44 -20.44
CA CYS A 156 -15.15 -12.09 -20.76
C CYS A 156 -14.09 -11.13 -21.30
N PHE A 157 -12.84 -11.23 -20.86
CA PHE A 157 -11.82 -10.22 -21.16
C PHE A 157 -11.46 -10.13 -22.64
N GLU A 158 -11.33 -11.26 -23.34
CA GLU A 158 -11.08 -11.27 -24.79
C GLU A 158 -12.22 -10.60 -25.57
N HIS A 159 -13.48 -10.88 -25.20
CA HIS A 159 -14.65 -10.26 -25.81
C HIS A 159 -14.65 -8.74 -25.60
N ILE A 160 -14.43 -8.28 -24.36
CA ILE A 160 -14.43 -6.85 -24.01
C ILE A 160 -13.28 -6.10 -24.71
N ILE A 161 -12.07 -6.64 -24.69
CA ILE A 161 -10.88 -6.01 -25.28
C ILE A 161 -10.97 -5.96 -26.81
N SER A 162 -11.56 -6.98 -27.44
CA SER A 162 -11.71 -7.03 -28.90
C SER A 162 -12.53 -5.87 -29.48
N VAL A 163 -13.36 -5.20 -28.67
CA VAL A 163 -14.12 -4.01 -29.08
C VAL A 163 -13.19 -2.83 -29.39
N LEU A 164 -12.01 -2.78 -28.76
CA LEU A 164 -11.01 -1.71 -28.98
C LEU A 164 -10.35 -1.76 -30.37
N ASP A 165 -10.59 -2.81 -31.16
CA ASP A 165 -10.22 -2.85 -32.59
C ASP A 165 -11.12 -1.96 -33.47
N TYR A 166 -12.23 -1.43 -32.94
CA TYR A 166 -13.14 -0.58 -33.71
C TYR A 166 -12.48 0.75 -34.12
N GLU A 167 -12.56 1.09 -35.40
CA GLU A 167 -12.03 2.34 -35.93
C GLU A 167 -12.96 3.52 -35.61
N CYS A 168 -12.56 4.33 -34.62
CA CYS A 168 -13.31 5.51 -34.21
C CYS A 168 -13.11 6.69 -35.18
N GLN A 169 -14.19 7.44 -35.44
CA GLN A 169 -14.18 8.60 -36.34
C GLN A 169 -13.46 9.81 -35.75
N ASN A 170 -13.51 9.98 -34.43
CA ASN A 170 -12.89 11.09 -33.72
C ASN A 170 -12.34 10.63 -32.36
N ALA A 171 -11.51 11.48 -31.74
CA ALA A 171 -10.88 11.19 -30.47
C ALA A 171 -11.87 11.09 -29.30
N ASP A 172 -12.98 11.84 -29.31
CA ASP A 172 -13.97 11.83 -28.22
C ASP A 172 -14.72 10.49 -28.14
N VAL A 173 -15.12 9.96 -29.31
CA VAL A 173 -15.74 8.63 -29.45
C VAL A 173 -14.75 7.54 -29.05
N GLN A 174 -13.46 7.69 -29.43
CA GLN A 174 -12.41 6.76 -29.01
C GLN A 174 -12.24 6.77 -27.48
N ASN A 175 -12.17 7.94 -26.85
CA ASN A 175 -12.09 8.04 -25.38
C ASN A 175 -13.31 7.44 -24.68
N THR A 176 -14.50 7.65 -25.24
CA THR A 176 -15.75 7.08 -24.69
C THR A 176 -15.70 5.56 -24.71
N LEU A 177 -15.30 4.96 -25.83
CA LEU A 177 -15.14 3.51 -25.94
C LEU A 177 -14.12 2.96 -24.94
N TYR A 178 -12.94 3.58 -24.85
CA TYR A 178 -11.89 3.14 -23.96
C TYR A 178 -12.33 3.26 -22.49
N LYS A 179 -13.08 4.31 -22.15
CA LYS A 179 -13.66 4.50 -20.82
C LYS A 179 -14.62 3.37 -20.44
N SER A 180 -15.62 3.08 -21.28
CA SER A 180 -16.59 2.00 -21.06
C SER A 180 -15.91 0.63 -20.92
N CYS A 181 -14.93 0.37 -21.79
CA CYS A 181 -14.14 -0.86 -21.78
C CYS A 181 -13.35 -1.03 -20.48
N VAL A 182 -12.63 0.02 -20.04
CA VAL A 182 -11.89 0.01 -18.76
C VAL A 182 -12.83 -0.10 -17.57
N GLN A 183 -13.98 0.59 -17.55
CA GLN A 183 -14.96 0.48 -16.47
C GLN A 183 -15.51 -0.94 -16.31
N ALA A 184 -15.80 -1.61 -17.42
CA ALA A 184 -16.21 -3.02 -17.40
C ALA A 184 -15.11 -3.93 -16.82
N ILE A 185 -13.88 -3.81 -17.32
CA ILE A 185 -12.74 -4.62 -16.86
C ILE A 185 -12.46 -4.36 -15.37
N GLN A 186 -12.40 -3.09 -14.97
CA GLN A 186 -12.18 -2.66 -13.58
C GLN A 186 -13.25 -3.25 -12.66
N SER A 187 -14.52 -3.26 -13.06
CA SER A 187 -15.62 -3.78 -12.24
C SER A 187 -15.54 -5.30 -12.06
N ILE A 188 -15.14 -6.02 -13.12
CA ILE A 188 -14.94 -7.48 -13.07
C ILE A 188 -13.74 -7.83 -12.17
N MET A 189 -12.67 -7.03 -12.19
CA MET A 189 -11.44 -7.26 -11.42
C MET A 189 -11.47 -6.71 -9.99
N PHE A 190 -12.43 -5.85 -9.65
CA PHE A 190 -12.52 -5.15 -8.37
C PHE A 190 -12.43 -6.12 -7.19
N ALA A 191 -11.44 -5.93 -6.31
CA ALA A 191 -11.16 -6.75 -5.14
C ALA A 191 -11.04 -8.27 -5.42
N SER A 192 -10.73 -8.67 -6.66
CA SER A 192 -10.65 -10.08 -7.07
C SER A 192 -9.25 -10.43 -7.61
N PRO A 193 -8.35 -10.97 -6.76
CA PRO A 193 -7.03 -11.43 -7.20
C PRO A 193 -7.09 -12.49 -8.30
N ALA A 194 -8.06 -13.41 -8.23
CA ALA A 194 -8.23 -14.45 -9.24
C ALA A 194 -8.57 -13.87 -10.61
N ALA A 195 -9.45 -12.86 -10.68
CA ALA A 195 -9.78 -12.19 -11.93
C ALA A 195 -8.57 -11.46 -12.53
N LYS A 196 -7.71 -10.87 -11.68
CA LYS A 196 -6.48 -10.20 -12.12
C LYS A 196 -5.49 -11.16 -12.77
N GLU A 197 -5.29 -12.33 -12.18
CA GLU A 197 -4.42 -13.35 -12.75
C GLU A 197 -4.98 -13.91 -14.06
N VAL A 198 -6.29 -14.16 -14.15
CA VAL A 198 -6.89 -14.58 -15.43
C VAL A 198 -6.77 -13.50 -16.50
N PHE A 199 -6.89 -12.21 -16.16
CA PHE A 199 -6.65 -11.13 -17.13
C PHE A 199 -5.21 -11.15 -17.66
N LYS A 200 -4.22 -11.38 -16.79
CA LYS A 200 -2.80 -11.51 -17.17
C LYS A 200 -2.58 -12.67 -18.14
N ASP A 201 -3.18 -13.82 -17.85
CA ASP A 201 -3.00 -15.04 -18.63
C ASP A 201 -3.77 -15.02 -19.97
N SER A 202 -4.97 -14.45 -20.00
CA SER A 202 -5.84 -14.47 -21.18
C SER A 202 -5.49 -13.37 -22.19
N VAL A 203 -5.51 -12.10 -21.75
CA VAL A 203 -5.28 -10.94 -22.61
C VAL A 203 -3.86 -10.42 -22.45
N SER A 204 -3.34 -10.36 -21.22
CA SER A 204 -2.14 -9.63 -20.79
C SER A 204 -2.25 -8.10 -20.80
N PHE A 205 -1.53 -7.45 -19.88
CA PHE A 205 -1.40 -5.99 -19.86
C PHE A 205 -0.60 -5.45 -21.05
N GLU A 206 0.30 -6.25 -21.65
CA GLU A 206 1.07 -5.86 -22.83
C GLU A 206 0.15 -5.66 -24.05
N LYS A 207 -0.76 -6.62 -24.30
CA LYS A 207 -1.76 -6.51 -25.37
C LYS A 207 -2.65 -5.29 -25.15
N PHE A 208 -3.12 -5.06 -23.92
CA PHE A 208 -3.92 -3.86 -23.62
C PHE A 208 -3.13 -2.56 -23.81
N CYS A 209 -1.86 -2.52 -23.43
CA CYS A 209 -0.97 -1.37 -23.69
C CYS A 209 -0.89 -1.05 -25.19
N SER A 210 -0.86 -2.06 -26.06
CA SER A 210 -0.83 -1.85 -27.51
C SER A 210 -2.06 -1.10 -28.03
N TYR A 211 -3.23 -1.27 -27.38
CA TYR A 211 -4.44 -0.49 -27.66
C TYR A 211 -4.31 0.92 -27.13
N LEU A 212 -3.85 1.10 -25.89
CA LEU A 212 -3.62 2.44 -25.33
C LEU A 212 -2.68 3.29 -26.21
N LYS A 213 -1.67 2.68 -26.84
CA LYS A 213 -0.76 3.35 -27.77
C LYS A 213 -1.45 3.84 -29.06
N LYS A 214 -2.62 3.30 -29.43
CA LYS A 214 -3.45 3.76 -30.57
C LYS A 214 -4.39 4.94 -30.20
N LEU A 215 -4.51 5.28 -28.91
CA LEU A 215 -5.38 6.36 -28.44
C LEU A 215 -4.78 7.72 -28.83
N GLN A 216 -5.48 8.49 -29.67
CA GLN A 216 -4.94 9.73 -30.24
C GLN A 216 -4.71 10.83 -29.20
N SER A 217 -5.69 11.08 -28.34
CA SER A 217 -5.60 12.10 -27.29
C SER A 217 -6.39 11.66 -26.05
N PRO A 218 -5.73 11.08 -25.02
CA PRO A 218 -6.42 10.63 -23.83
C PRO A 218 -6.98 11.83 -23.03
N SER A 219 -8.26 11.74 -22.67
CA SER A 219 -8.92 12.73 -21.81
C SER A 219 -8.40 12.64 -20.37
N LYS A 220 -8.56 13.72 -19.61
CA LYS A 220 -8.19 13.74 -18.18
C LYS A 220 -9.01 12.75 -17.37
N GLU A 221 -10.31 12.63 -17.69
CA GLU A 221 -11.22 11.70 -17.03
C GLU A 221 -10.80 10.25 -17.29
N PHE A 222 -10.31 9.94 -18.50
CA PHE A 222 -9.79 8.61 -18.81
C PHE A 222 -8.52 8.28 -18.03
N ILE A 223 -7.57 9.23 -17.94
CA ILE A 223 -6.36 9.05 -17.11
C ILE A 223 -6.75 8.85 -15.64
N GLN A 224 -7.70 9.64 -15.12
CA GLN A 224 -8.21 9.47 -13.76
C GLN A 224 -8.86 8.10 -13.55
N LEU A 225 -9.58 7.58 -14.55
CA LEU A 225 -10.15 6.23 -14.51
C LEU A 225 -9.07 5.15 -14.38
N LEU A 226 -7.93 5.29 -15.07
CA LEU A 226 -6.81 4.36 -14.91
C LEU A 226 -6.24 4.42 -13.48
N PHE A 227 -6.14 5.60 -12.86
CA PHE A 227 -5.74 5.70 -11.45
C PHE A 227 -6.80 5.15 -10.48
N ASN A 228 -8.09 5.29 -10.80
CA ASN A 228 -9.15 4.61 -10.04
C ASN A 228 -8.97 3.09 -10.08
N TRP A 229 -8.46 2.56 -11.19
CA TRP A 229 -8.15 1.15 -11.33
C TRP A 229 -6.89 0.74 -10.54
N VAL A 230 -5.87 1.60 -10.46
CA VAL A 230 -4.68 1.38 -9.60
C VAL A 230 -5.06 1.24 -8.12
N VAL A 231 -5.93 2.13 -7.63
CA VAL A 231 -6.31 2.15 -6.20
C VAL A 231 -7.57 1.35 -5.88
N GLU A 232 -8.25 0.81 -6.90
CA GLU A 232 -9.57 0.17 -6.80
C GLU A 232 -10.58 1.03 -6.02
N GLY A 233 -10.72 2.28 -6.44
CA GLY A 233 -11.57 3.26 -5.77
C GLY A 233 -11.50 4.62 -6.42
N MET A 234 -12.08 5.63 -5.77
CA MET A 234 -11.98 7.01 -6.26
C MET A 234 -10.60 7.58 -5.95
N TYR A 235 -9.79 7.76 -6.98
CA TYR A 235 -8.56 8.51 -6.92
C TYR A 235 -8.88 10.00 -7.01
N SER A 236 -8.83 10.67 -5.85
CA SER A 236 -8.62 12.10 -5.74
C SER A 236 -7.11 12.31 -5.58
N GLU A 237 -6.51 13.25 -6.33
CA GLU A 237 -5.08 13.60 -6.24
C GLU A 237 -4.64 13.61 -4.76
N GLY A 238 -3.88 12.58 -4.35
CA GLY A 238 -3.60 12.37 -2.93
C GLY A 238 -3.26 10.94 -2.52
N ASN A 239 -3.34 10.78 -1.21
CA ASN A 239 -2.83 9.68 -0.40
C ASN A 239 -3.75 8.44 -0.46
N LYS A 240 -3.42 7.46 -1.31
CA LYS A 240 -4.19 6.22 -1.50
C LYS A 240 -3.31 4.99 -1.58
N VAL A 241 -3.81 3.88 -1.02
CA VAL A 241 -3.18 2.55 -1.10
C VAL A 241 -3.30 2.00 -2.52
N ILE A 242 -2.21 1.42 -3.04
CA ILE A 242 -2.19 0.74 -4.33
C ILE A 242 -2.77 -0.67 -4.15
N ASN A 243 -3.83 -0.99 -4.89
CA ASN A 243 -4.47 -2.31 -4.87
C ASN A 243 -4.24 -3.10 -6.17
N ASN A 244 -3.74 -2.43 -7.22
CA ASN A 244 -3.43 -3.04 -8.51
C ASN A 244 -2.16 -2.40 -9.13
N VAL A 245 -0.99 -2.94 -8.75
CA VAL A 245 0.33 -2.48 -9.21
C VAL A 245 0.59 -2.76 -10.69
N ASP A 246 -0.06 -3.78 -11.27
CA ASP A 246 0.09 -4.13 -12.68
C ASP A 246 -0.38 -2.97 -13.60
N VAL A 247 -1.37 -2.20 -13.15
CA VAL A 247 -1.83 -1.00 -13.86
C VAL A 247 -0.78 0.11 -13.82
N ILE A 248 0.04 0.20 -12.76
CA ILE A 248 1.19 1.13 -12.73
C ILE A 248 2.22 0.74 -13.78
N LEU A 249 2.54 -0.55 -13.90
CA LEU A 249 3.46 -1.05 -14.92
C LEU A 249 2.93 -0.78 -16.34
N LEU A 250 1.63 -1.02 -16.56
CA LEU A 250 0.93 -0.66 -17.80
C LEU A 250 1.06 0.84 -18.12
N LEU A 251 0.84 1.72 -17.12
CA LEU A 251 0.97 3.16 -17.30
C LEU A 251 2.41 3.54 -17.67
N LEU A 252 3.41 2.96 -17.03
CA LEU A 252 4.83 3.18 -17.37
C LEU A 252 5.15 2.72 -18.81
N ASP A 253 4.56 1.63 -19.28
CA ASP A 253 4.70 1.16 -20.66
C ASP A 253 4.01 2.05 -21.70
N TRP A 254 2.97 2.75 -21.27
CA TRP A 254 2.21 3.68 -22.11
C TRP A 254 2.80 5.10 -22.13
N LEU A 255 3.50 5.51 -21.06
CA LEU A 255 4.11 6.84 -20.91
C LEU A 255 4.82 7.35 -22.18
N PRO A 256 5.70 6.58 -22.86
CA PRO A 256 6.44 7.08 -24.03
C PRO A 256 5.55 7.65 -25.15
N SER A 257 4.34 7.11 -25.30
CA SER A 257 3.38 7.47 -26.35
C SER A 257 2.50 8.68 -26.00
N LEU A 258 2.59 9.20 -24.77
CA LEU A 258 1.78 10.33 -24.30
C LEU A 258 2.37 11.69 -24.70
N SER A 259 1.52 12.72 -24.69
CA SER A 259 1.97 14.11 -24.77
C SER A 259 2.83 14.51 -23.56
N VAL A 260 3.69 15.51 -23.70
CA VAL A 260 4.60 15.98 -22.62
C VAL A 260 3.85 16.29 -21.32
N ASN A 261 2.69 16.96 -21.42
CA ASN A 261 1.86 17.30 -20.26
C ASN A 261 1.30 16.05 -19.56
N ASN A 262 0.83 15.06 -20.35
CA ASN A 262 0.28 13.82 -19.81
C ASN A 262 1.38 12.93 -19.23
N LYS A 263 2.56 12.87 -19.86
CA LYS A 263 3.75 12.19 -19.31
C LYS A 263 4.04 12.68 -17.89
N ARG A 264 4.12 14.00 -17.71
CA ARG A 264 4.35 14.62 -16.40
C ARG A 264 3.23 14.31 -15.41
N CYS A 265 1.97 14.54 -15.78
CA CYS A 265 0.82 14.34 -14.89
C CYS A 265 0.69 12.89 -14.39
N VAL A 266 0.85 11.91 -15.29
CA VAL A 266 0.79 10.48 -14.94
C VAL A 266 1.98 10.10 -14.06
N THR A 267 3.20 10.51 -14.44
CA THR A 267 4.42 10.22 -13.65
C THR A 267 4.31 10.81 -12.24
N GLU A 268 3.81 12.04 -12.13
CA GLU A 268 3.65 12.72 -10.85
C GLU A 268 2.62 12.03 -9.96
N SER A 269 1.51 11.57 -10.53
CA SER A 269 0.50 10.80 -9.80
C SER A 269 1.07 9.46 -9.29
N ILE A 270 1.87 8.76 -10.11
CA ILE A 270 2.58 7.54 -9.66
C ILE A 270 3.57 7.88 -8.53
N ARG A 271 4.28 9.01 -8.62
CA ARG A 271 5.20 9.48 -7.58
C ARG A 271 4.48 9.72 -6.25
N HIS A 272 3.32 10.38 -6.26
CA HIS A 272 2.51 10.60 -5.06
C HIS A 272 2.05 9.29 -4.43
N LEU A 273 1.58 8.33 -5.23
CA LEU A 273 1.20 7.00 -4.74
C LEU A 273 2.40 6.27 -4.10
N CYS A 274 3.58 6.31 -4.73
CA CYS A 274 4.78 5.67 -4.18
C CYS A 274 5.25 6.32 -2.85
N LYS A 275 5.08 7.65 -2.69
CA LYS A 275 5.45 8.38 -1.47
C LYS A 275 4.45 8.19 -0.33
N PHE A 276 3.22 7.77 -0.62
CA PHE A 276 2.15 7.79 0.37
C PHE A 276 2.41 6.88 1.58
N SER A 277 2.82 5.63 1.33
CA SER A 277 3.01 4.65 2.38
C SER A 277 4.15 3.69 2.07
N MET A 278 4.72 3.11 3.12
CA MET A 278 5.73 2.06 2.99
C MET A 278 5.18 0.82 2.26
N HIS A 279 3.90 0.50 2.44
CA HIS A 279 3.26 -0.59 1.70
C HIS A 279 3.29 -0.34 0.19
N ASN A 280 2.90 0.87 -0.26
CA ASN A 280 2.93 1.23 -1.67
C ASN A 280 4.35 1.15 -2.26
N ALA A 281 5.34 1.72 -1.56
CA ALA A 281 6.73 1.69 -1.99
C ALA A 281 7.25 0.24 -2.11
N MET A 282 6.93 -0.62 -1.13
CA MET A 282 7.34 -2.02 -1.15
C MET A 282 6.67 -2.80 -2.27
N LEU A 283 5.36 -2.62 -2.46
CA LEU A 283 4.63 -3.26 -3.55
C LEU A 283 5.22 -2.87 -4.92
N CYS A 284 5.55 -1.59 -5.11
CA CYS A 284 6.21 -1.11 -6.32
C CYS A 284 7.61 -1.72 -6.50
N SER A 285 8.42 -1.80 -5.44
CA SER A 285 9.76 -2.42 -5.49
C SER A 285 9.67 -3.91 -5.86
N THR A 286 8.82 -4.70 -5.19
CA THR A 286 8.70 -6.13 -5.46
C THR A 286 8.11 -6.44 -6.83
N SER A 287 7.36 -5.51 -7.42
CA SER A 287 6.73 -5.67 -8.73
C SER A 287 7.59 -5.16 -9.89
N GLY A 288 8.80 -4.67 -9.62
CA GLY A 288 9.74 -4.23 -10.66
C GLY A 288 9.48 -2.82 -11.22
N VAL A 289 8.68 -2.00 -10.53
CA VAL A 289 8.41 -0.60 -10.94
C VAL A 289 9.71 0.20 -10.99
N PHE A 290 10.62 0.00 -10.03
CA PHE A 290 11.93 0.68 -9.99
C PHE A 290 12.74 0.39 -11.25
N SER A 291 12.95 -0.90 -11.58
CA SER A 291 13.67 -1.31 -12.79
C SER A 291 13.01 -0.78 -14.06
N LYS A 292 11.67 -0.76 -14.12
CA LYS A 292 10.93 -0.22 -15.27
C LYS A 292 11.20 1.27 -15.48
N VAL A 293 11.22 2.06 -14.41
CA VAL A 293 11.53 3.50 -14.47
C VAL A 293 12.97 3.74 -14.90
N VAL A 294 13.92 2.94 -14.41
CA VAL A 294 15.32 3.03 -14.88
C VAL A 294 15.42 2.73 -16.38
N MET A 295 14.79 1.65 -16.86
CA MET A 295 14.78 1.34 -18.30
C MET A 295 14.17 2.46 -19.16
N LEU A 296 13.15 3.16 -18.66
CA LEU A 296 12.54 4.30 -19.35
C LEU A 296 13.49 5.49 -19.44
N LEU A 297 14.21 5.80 -18.35
CA LEU A 297 15.25 6.83 -18.33
C LEU A 297 16.41 6.49 -19.28
N GLU A 298 16.79 5.21 -19.36
CA GLU A 298 17.82 4.73 -20.29
C GLU A 298 17.38 4.83 -21.75
N SER A 299 16.14 4.41 -22.06
CA SER A 299 15.65 4.41 -23.45
C SER A 299 15.42 5.80 -24.02
N ASP A 300 14.95 6.75 -23.18
CA ASP A 300 14.64 8.12 -23.60
C ASP A 300 15.75 9.13 -23.23
N ALA A 301 16.95 8.66 -22.85
CA ALA A 301 18.01 9.51 -22.29
C ALA A 301 18.39 10.73 -23.14
N GLN A 302 18.24 10.65 -24.47
CA GLN A 302 18.56 11.76 -25.40
C GLN A 302 17.41 12.76 -25.59
N ASN A 303 16.15 12.32 -25.43
CA ASN A 303 14.96 13.10 -25.78
C ASN A 303 14.14 13.53 -24.55
N ILE A 304 14.55 13.12 -23.36
CA ILE A 304 13.85 13.41 -22.13
C ILE A 304 14.05 14.86 -21.69
N ASP A 305 12.94 15.53 -21.38
CA ASP A 305 12.97 16.85 -20.76
C ASP A 305 13.34 16.76 -19.28
N ASN A 306 14.05 17.77 -18.77
CA ASN A 306 14.53 17.81 -17.37
C ASN A 306 13.41 17.67 -16.34
N VAL A 307 12.24 18.25 -16.61
CA VAL A 307 11.08 18.19 -15.71
C VAL A 307 10.49 16.78 -15.66
N TRP A 308 10.43 16.10 -16.80
CA TRP A 308 9.95 14.71 -16.82
C TRP A 308 10.96 13.74 -16.18
N ALA A 309 12.25 13.94 -16.45
CA ALA A 309 13.32 13.20 -15.76
C ALA A 309 13.24 13.38 -14.24
N GLU A 310 12.97 14.60 -13.76
CA GLU A 310 12.79 14.88 -12.35
C GLU A 310 11.61 14.12 -11.72
N SER A 311 10.46 14.05 -12.41
CA SER A 311 9.32 13.26 -11.93
C SER A 311 9.65 11.75 -11.90
N LEU A 312 10.32 11.21 -12.94
CA LEU A 312 10.70 9.79 -12.99
C LEU A 312 11.73 9.44 -11.91
N ILE A 313 12.79 10.24 -11.76
CA ILE A 313 13.79 10.06 -10.70
C ILE A 313 13.13 10.23 -9.32
N GLY A 314 12.12 11.08 -9.21
CA GLY A 314 11.31 11.20 -8.01
C GLY A 314 10.56 9.92 -7.61
N ILE A 315 10.16 9.08 -8.57
CA ILE A 315 9.61 7.73 -8.30
C ILE A 315 10.72 6.82 -7.73
N LEU A 316 11.89 6.81 -8.36
CA LEU A 316 13.05 6.03 -7.90
C LEU A 316 13.45 6.42 -6.47
N GLU A 317 13.48 7.72 -6.18
CA GLU A 317 13.77 8.26 -4.85
C GLU A 317 12.72 7.83 -3.82
N ALA A 318 11.43 7.90 -4.17
CA ALA A 318 10.34 7.49 -3.29
C ALA A 318 10.42 6.00 -2.95
N ILE A 319 10.57 5.12 -3.95
CA ILE A 319 10.67 3.67 -3.73
C ILE A 319 11.98 3.34 -2.99
N GLY A 320 13.10 3.89 -3.48
CA GLY A 320 14.44 3.63 -2.99
C GLY A 320 14.71 4.12 -1.57
N ALA A 321 13.95 5.12 -1.08
CA ALA A 321 13.99 5.54 0.32
C ALA A 321 13.44 4.47 1.29
N HIS A 322 12.69 3.48 0.80
CA HIS A 322 12.18 2.37 1.61
C HIS A 322 12.96 1.07 1.40
N SER A 323 13.26 0.72 0.15
CA SER A 323 14.03 -0.47 -0.19
C SER A 323 14.60 -0.37 -1.60
N VAL A 324 15.84 -0.81 -1.80
CA VAL A 324 16.46 -0.96 -3.13
C VAL A 324 17.27 -2.25 -3.20
N THR A 325 17.04 -3.08 -4.20
CA THR A 325 17.79 -4.32 -4.40
C THR A 325 19.16 -4.07 -5.05
N SER A 326 20.04 -5.06 -5.02
CA SER A 326 21.37 -4.94 -5.65
C SER A 326 21.31 -4.80 -7.16
N SER A 327 20.36 -5.46 -7.82
CA SER A 327 20.11 -5.31 -9.25
C SER A 327 19.59 -3.92 -9.60
N GLU A 328 18.61 -3.42 -8.84
CA GLU A 328 18.02 -2.09 -9.05
C GLU A 328 19.06 -0.97 -8.84
N LEU A 329 19.85 -1.07 -7.77
CA LEU A 329 20.90 -0.08 -7.51
C LEU A 329 21.98 -0.11 -8.60
N LYS A 330 22.35 -1.29 -9.09
CA LYS A 330 23.29 -1.43 -10.20
C LYS A 330 22.74 -0.81 -11.49
N GLN A 331 21.45 -0.99 -11.79
CA GLN A 331 20.77 -0.36 -12.92
C GLN A 331 20.78 1.18 -12.78
N MET A 332 20.43 1.70 -11.60
CA MET A 332 20.45 3.15 -11.34
C MET A 332 21.86 3.74 -11.46
N ILE A 333 22.90 3.02 -11.03
CA ILE A 333 24.30 3.42 -11.24
C ILE A 333 24.68 3.36 -12.73
N GLY A 334 24.06 2.47 -13.49
CA GLY A 334 24.20 2.39 -14.96
C GLY A 334 23.81 3.68 -15.67
N LEU A 335 22.86 4.46 -15.12
CA LEU A 335 22.44 5.75 -15.68
C LEU A 335 23.54 6.80 -15.75
N PHE A 336 24.64 6.65 -15.00
CA PHE A 336 25.79 7.54 -15.11
C PHE A 336 26.68 7.24 -16.33
N THR A 337 26.40 6.18 -17.08
CA THR A 337 27.16 5.86 -18.28
C THR A 337 26.91 6.95 -19.33
N PRO A 338 27.95 7.55 -19.91
CA PRO A 338 27.79 8.53 -20.99
C PRO A 338 27.01 7.94 -22.17
N LEU A 339 26.32 8.82 -22.90
CA LEU A 339 25.64 8.49 -24.14
C LEU A 339 26.65 7.98 -25.19
N ALA A 340 26.17 7.31 -26.24
CA ALA A 340 27.02 6.76 -27.30
C ALA A 340 27.87 7.82 -28.03
N ASN A 341 27.45 9.10 -27.98
CA ASN A 341 28.18 10.25 -28.52
C ASN A 341 29.29 10.78 -27.57
N GLY A 342 29.45 10.19 -26.39
CA GLY A 342 30.39 10.61 -25.35
C GLY A 342 29.89 11.75 -24.45
N GLU A 343 28.69 12.27 -24.69
CA GLU A 343 28.08 13.30 -23.84
C GLU A 343 27.49 12.68 -22.57
N GLN A 344 27.45 13.49 -21.51
CA GLN A 344 26.82 13.09 -20.26
C GLN A 344 25.29 13.09 -20.39
N VAL A 345 24.62 12.22 -19.64
CA VAL A 345 23.15 12.22 -19.62
C VAL A 345 22.62 13.51 -18.97
N PRO A 346 21.54 14.12 -19.50
CA PRO A 346 21.09 15.46 -19.05
C PRO A 346 20.71 15.54 -17.57
N PHE A 347 20.27 14.43 -16.98
CA PHE A 347 19.72 14.35 -15.62
C PHE A 347 20.69 13.71 -14.62
N VAL A 348 21.98 13.56 -14.95
CA VAL A 348 22.98 12.87 -14.12
C VAL A 348 23.11 13.46 -12.72
N HIS A 349 23.08 14.79 -12.61
CA HIS A 349 23.11 15.50 -11.32
C HIS A 349 21.90 15.13 -10.45
N ARG A 350 20.72 14.99 -11.04
CA ARG A 350 19.48 14.63 -10.33
C ARG A 350 19.49 13.18 -9.84
N VAL A 351 20.12 12.27 -10.59
CA VAL A 351 20.35 10.87 -10.16
C VAL A 351 21.28 10.83 -8.96
N LEU A 352 22.38 11.61 -8.97
CA LEU A 352 23.27 11.73 -7.82
C LEU A 352 22.54 12.25 -6.58
N GLN A 353 21.67 13.25 -6.74
CA GLN A 353 20.82 13.75 -5.66
C GLN A 353 19.88 12.67 -5.11
N ALA A 354 19.26 11.87 -5.97
CA ALA A 354 18.39 10.78 -5.52
C ALA A 354 19.18 9.72 -4.74
N LEU A 355 20.38 9.33 -5.21
CA LEU A 355 21.25 8.40 -4.48
C LEU A 355 21.61 8.92 -3.08
N VAL A 356 21.95 10.20 -2.96
CA VAL A 356 22.23 10.82 -1.67
C VAL A 356 21.00 10.76 -0.76
N LYS A 357 19.83 11.19 -1.23
CA LYS A 357 18.61 11.17 -0.42
C LYS A 357 18.21 9.76 0.03
N MET A 358 18.28 8.78 -0.88
CA MET A 358 18.03 7.37 -0.58
C MET A 358 18.99 6.80 0.47
N SER A 359 20.21 7.32 0.56
CA SER A 359 21.19 6.87 1.55
C SER A 359 20.94 7.40 2.97
N PHE A 360 20.14 8.45 3.14
CA PHE A 360 19.82 9.04 4.46
C PHE A 360 18.51 8.54 5.07
N SER A 361 17.69 7.79 4.34
CA SER A 361 16.34 7.40 4.79
C SER A 361 16.28 6.28 5.84
N SER A 362 17.43 5.78 6.31
CA SER A 362 17.50 4.64 7.22
C SER A 362 17.40 5.04 8.69
N SER A 363 16.18 4.95 9.25
CA SER A 363 15.97 4.98 10.70
C SER A 363 16.31 3.62 11.31
N ARG A 364 17.08 3.62 12.42
CA ARG A 364 17.41 2.41 13.21
C ARG A 364 16.18 1.63 13.66
N LEU A 365 15.06 2.33 13.89
CA LEU A 365 13.82 1.77 14.43
C LEU A 365 12.87 1.21 13.36
N ARG A 366 13.22 1.32 12.06
CA ARG A 366 12.44 0.71 10.98
C ARG A 366 12.75 -0.78 10.91
N ALA A 367 11.72 -1.64 10.94
CA ALA A 367 11.92 -3.07 10.74
C ALA A 367 12.34 -3.38 9.29
N LYS A 368 13.46 -4.11 9.13
CA LYS A 368 13.94 -4.61 7.83
C LYS A 368 13.26 -5.89 7.42
N HIS A 369 12.83 -6.68 8.39
CA HIS A 369 12.12 -7.94 8.20
C HIS A 369 10.80 -7.85 8.96
N PHE A 370 9.69 -7.87 8.23
CA PHE A 370 8.35 -7.83 8.80
C PHE A 370 7.36 -8.68 8.00
N PHE A 371 6.19 -8.89 8.58
CA PHE A 371 5.00 -9.48 7.96
C PHE A 371 4.08 -8.34 7.51
N ASP A 372 3.71 -8.33 6.24
CA ASP A 372 2.67 -7.45 5.71
C ASP A 372 1.31 -8.13 5.84
N LEU A 373 0.44 -7.52 6.64
CA LEU A 373 -0.87 -8.02 7.01
C LEU A 373 -1.98 -7.06 6.55
N ASN A 374 -1.79 -6.37 5.41
CA ASN A 374 -2.79 -5.43 4.90
C ASN A 374 -4.09 -6.08 4.40
N HIS A 375 -4.02 -7.29 3.83
CA HIS A 375 -5.23 -7.98 3.39
C HIS A 375 -6.17 -8.30 4.58
N PRO A 376 -7.50 -8.13 4.48
CA PRO A 376 -8.42 -8.31 5.62
C PRO A 376 -8.38 -9.70 6.29
N SER A 377 -8.02 -10.74 5.55
CA SER A 377 -7.85 -12.11 6.05
C SER A 377 -6.39 -12.51 6.35
N ALA A 378 -5.44 -11.57 6.22
CA ALA A 378 -4.06 -11.82 6.56
C ALA A 378 -3.87 -11.97 8.08
N GLY A 379 -2.90 -12.80 8.47
CA GLY A 379 -2.58 -13.05 9.87
C GLY A 379 -1.58 -14.18 10.02
N ILE A 380 -1.21 -14.45 11.27
CA ILE A 380 -0.38 -15.60 11.64
C ILE A 380 -1.21 -16.49 12.57
N SER A 381 -1.56 -17.67 12.10
CA SER A 381 -2.27 -18.67 12.89
C SER A 381 -1.24 -19.56 13.61
N VAL A 382 -1.30 -19.58 14.94
CA VAL A 382 -0.42 -20.42 15.78
C VAL A 382 -1.12 -21.75 16.07
N PRO A 383 -0.40 -22.90 16.07
CA PRO A 383 -0.97 -24.17 16.48
C PRO A 383 -1.54 -24.13 17.90
N GLY A 384 -2.62 -24.88 18.12
CA GLY A 384 -3.25 -24.97 19.45
C GLY A 384 -2.29 -25.59 20.47
N MET A 385 -2.10 -24.90 21.60
CA MET A 385 -1.26 -25.40 22.70
C MET A 385 -2.11 -26.09 23.77
N GLN A 386 -1.73 -27.32 24.15
CA GLN A 386 -2.50 -28.10 25.14
C GLN A 386 -2.35 -27.57 26.57
N LYS A 387 -1.18 -27.04 26.93
CA LYS A 387 -0.89 -26.52 28.27
C LYS A 387 -0.04 -25.26 28.20
N TRP A 388 -0.50 -24.19 28.84
CA TRP A 388 0.28 -22.96 28.99
C TRP A 388 1.45 -23.19 29.97
N PRO A 389 2.70 -22.84 29.62
CA PRO A 389 3.88 -23.18 30.40
C PRO A 389 4.15 -22.27 31.62
N GLY A 390 3.35 -21.22 31.84
CA GLY A 390 3.54 -20.29 32.94
C GLY A 390 2.25 -19.89 33.67
N HIS A 391 2.35 -18.84 34.47
CA HIS A 391 1.21 -18.27 35.19
C HIS A 391 0.90 -16.85 34.74
N SER A 392 1.66 -16.29 33.81
CA SER A 392 1.44 -14.94 33.31
C SER A 392 1.60 -14.94 31.79
N PHE A 393 1.38 -13.79 31.17
CA PHE A 393 1.45 -13.64 29.73
C PHE A 393 2.07 -12.30 29.40
N THR A 394 3.10 -12.27 28.55
CA THR A 394 3.55 -11.02 27.92
C THR A 394 3.63 -11.20 26.43
N PHE A 395 3.03 -10.28 25.70
CA PHE A 395 3.20 -10.12 24.26
C PHE A 395 4.11 -8.92 23.99
N HIS A 396 5.09 -9.06 23.11
CA HIS A 396 5.91 -7.97 22.62
C HIS A 396 6.03 -8.06 21.10
N ALA A 397 5.74 -6.96 20.39
CA ALA A 397 5.96 -6.89 18.96
C ALA A 397 6.28 -5.46 18.51
N TRP A 398 6.91 -5.36 17.34
CA TRP A 398 7.00 -4.11 16.59
C TRP A 398 5.81 -4.03 15.64
N VAL A 399 5.12 -2.89 15.59
CA VAL A 399 3.95 -2.68 14.73
C VAL A 399 4.08 -1.36 13.96
N CYS A 400 3.60 -1.35 12.74
CA CYS A 400 3.45 -0.13 11.95
C CYS A 400 2.08 -0.17 11.28
N LEU A 401 1.17 0.74 11.67
CA LEU A 401 -0.20 0.70 11.22
C LEU A 401 -0.48 1.81 10.21
N GLU A 402 -1.35 1.50 9.25
CA GLU A 402 -1.84 2.49 8.31
C GLU A 402 -2.77 3.49 9.02
N ALA A 403 -2.80 4.71 8.47
CA ALA A 403 -3.70 5.76 8.94
C ALA A 403 -5.15 5.29 8.83
N VAL A 404 -5.94 5.54 9.88
CA VAL A 404 -7.35 5.17 9.89
C VAL A 404 -8.11 6.15 8.99
N GLU A 405 -8.50 5.72 7.79
CA GLU A 405 -9.54 6.41 7.03
C GLU A 405 -10.89 6.18 7.74
N ILE A 406 -11.31 7.11 8.60
CA ILE A 406 -12.68 7.11 9.12
C ILE A 406 -13.59 7.41 7.93
N LYS A 407 -14.07 6.36 7.26
CA LYS A 407 -15.07 6.49 6.20
C LYS A 407 -16.41 6.89 6.83
N GLU A 408 -16.59 8.19 7.07
CA GLU A 408 -17.93 8.76 7.25
C GLU A 408 -18.66 8.60 5.92
N ARG A 409 -19.47 7.54 5.80
CA ARG A 409 -20.29 7.33 4.61
C ARG A 409 -21.41 8.37 4.65
N ASN A 410 -21.20 9.50 3.97
CA ASN A 410 -22.24 10.49 3.70
C ASN A 410 -23.28 9.89 2.76
N ASN A 411 -24.22 9.12 3.29
CA ASN A 411 -25.53 8.91 2.66
C ASN A 411 -26.57 8.75 3.76
N SER A 412 -27.41 9.77 3.87
CA SER A 412 -28.59 9.83 4.71
C SER A 412 -29.62 8.78 4.29
N SER A 413 -30.20 8.12 5.30
CA SER A 413 -31.35 7.21 5.30
C SER A 413 -31.04 5.70 5.35
N VAL A 414 -31.70 5.05 6.32
CA VAL A 414 -31.63 3.65 6.77
C VAL A 414 -30.50 3.36 7.77
N GLU A 415 -30.87 2.73 8.89
CA GLU A 415 -30.10 2.45 10.10
C GLU A 415 -28.59 2.21 9.87
N ARG A 416 -27.78 2.93 10.67
CA ARG A 416 -26.32 2.86 10.72
C ARG A 416 -25.82 1.42 10.90
N LYS A 417 -25.64 0.67 9.81
CA LYS A 417 -24.67 -0.43 9.76
C LYS A 417 -23.29 0.18 9.53
N ILE A 418 -22.78 0.89 10.54
CA ILE A 418 -21.33 1.05 10.65
C ILE A 418 -20.85 -0.37 10.89
N PHE A 419 -20.22 -1.00 9.89
CA PHE A 419 -19.48 -2.22 10.13
C PHE A 419 -18.32 -1.85 11.05
N HIS A 420 -18.57 -1.93 12.36
CA HIS A 420 -17.51 -1.91 13.33
C HIS A 420 -16.65 -3.14 12.99
N TYR A 421 -15.38 -2.90 12.72
CA TYR A 421 -14.38 -3.95 12.69
C TYR A 421 -13.29 -3.58 13.69
N ARG A 422 -12.64 -4.59 14.24
CA ARG A 422 -11.48 -4.43 15.12
C ARG A 422 -10.27 -5.09 14.50
N ARG A 423 -9.16 -4.35 14.42
CA ARG A 423 -7.92 -4.84 13.81
C ARG A 423 -7.13 -5.60 14.86
N ASN A 424 -7.05 -6.93 14.74
CA ASN A 424 -6.49 -7.76 15.79
C ASN A 424 -4.95 -7.71 15.81
N LEU A 425 -4.38 -7.41 16.98
CA LEU A 425 -2.95 -7.51 17.24
C LEU A 425 -2.57 -8.93 17.68
N TYR A 426 -3.32 -9.48 18.63
CA TYR A 426 -3.25 -10.90 18.99
C TYR A 426 -4.58 -11.38 19.56
N SER A 427 -4.83 -12.68 19.46
CA SER A 427 -6.02 -13.33 20.02
C SER A 427 -5.68 -14.76 20.43
N PHE A 428 -5.65 -15.02 21.74
CA PHE A 428 -5.29 -16.34 22.31
C PHE A 428 -6.43 -16.82 23.20
N PHE A 429 -7.18 -17.81 22.70
CA PHE A 429 -8.34 -18.37 23.40
C PHE A 429 -8.21 -19.89 23.56
N THR A 430 -8.65 -20.38 24.72
CA THR A 430 -8.88 -21.80 24.94
C THR A 430 -10.16 -22.25 24.23
N THR A 431 -10.32 -23.56 24.04
CA THR A 431 -11.57 -24.15 23.53
C THR A 431 -12.80 -23.83 24.40
N SER A 432 -12.58 -23.46 25.66
CA SER A 432 -13.63 -23.04 26.60
C SER A 432 -14.02 -21.56 26.49
N GLY A 433 -13.45 -20.81 25.53
CA GLY A 433 -13.74 -19.40 25.32
C GLY A 433 -13.06 -18.44 26.31
N VAL A 434 -12.20 -18.96 27.20
CA VAL A 434 -11.37 -18.15 28.11
C VAL A 434 -10.07 -17.79 27.41
N GLY A 435 -9.66 -16.52 27.44
CA GLY A 435 -8.53 -16.04 26.66
C GLY A 435 -8.15 -14.58 26.86
N LEU A 436 -7.14 -14.16 26.10
CA LEU A 436 -6.61 -12.80 26.04
C LEU A 436 -6.67 -12.30 24.60
N GLU A 437 -7.07 -11.06 24.41
CA GLU A 437 -7.12 -10.41 23.09
C GLU A 437 -6.55 -8.99 23.21
N ALA A 438 -5.90 -8.51 22.15
CA ALA A 438 -5.61 -7.09 21.99
C ALA A 438 -5.86 -6.70 20.54
N PHE A 439 -6.45 -5.53 20.34
CA PHE A 439 -6.87 -5.05 19.02
C PHE A 439 -6.90 -3.52 18.97
N PHE A 440 -6.91 -2.98 17.76
CA PHE A 440 -7.15 -1.56 17.51
C PHE A 440 -8.63 -1.36 17.18
N SER A 441 -9.28 -0.45 17.92
CA SER A 441 -10.66 -0.06 17.65
C SER A 441 -10.79 0.62 16.28
N SER A 442 -12.03 0.82 15.82
CA SER A 442 -12.32 1.61 14.61
C SER A 442 -11.87 3.08 14.71
N THR A 443 -11.56 3.56 15.92
CA THR A 443 -10.99 4.89 16.17
C THR A 443 -9.47 4.88 16.32
N GLY A 444 -8.82 3.74 16.10
CA GLY A 444 -7.36 3.61 16.14
C GLY A 444 -6.73 3.44 17.53
N HIS A 445 -7.54 3.34 18.58
CA HIS A 445 -7.03 3.14 19.95
C HIS A 445 -6.71 1.67 20.22
N LEU A 446 -5.60 1.42 20.92
CA LEU A 446 -5.27 0.07 21.40
C LEU A 446 -6.22 -0.31 22.56
N VAL A 447 -6.88 -1.45 22.42
CA VAL A 447 -7.77 -2.04 23.41
C VAL A 447 -7.22 -3.41 23.78
N VAL A 448 -7.13 -3.69 25.07
CA VAL A 448 -6.70 -4.99 25.60
C VAL A 448 -7.86 -5.61 26.36
N ALA A 449 -8.15 -6.87 26.06
CA ALA A 449 -9.27 -7.59 26.62
C ALA A 449 -8.85 -8.89 27.31
N VAL A 450 -9.57 -9.22 28.37
CA VAL A 450 -9.54 -10.51 29.05
C VAL A 450 -10.94 -11.11 28.96
N CYS A 451 -11.02 -12.30 28.40
CA CYS A 451 -12.26 -13.04 28.28
C CYS A 451 -12.28 -14.19 29.26
N ASN A 452 -13.26 -14.19 30.14
CA ASN A 452 -13.63 -15.31 30.99
C ASN A 452 -14.88 -16.00 30.40
N ARG A 453 -15.34 -17.10 31.02
CA ARG A 453 -16.49 -17.88 30.51
C ARG A 453 -17.81 -17.08 30.40
N LYS A 454 -17.94 -16.01 31.19
CA LYS A 454 -19.18 -15.21 31.28
C LYS A 454 -18.99 -13.75 30.89
N GLU A 455 -17.77 -13.25 31.05
CA GLU A 455 -17.48 -11.81 31.01
C GLU A 455 -16.31 -11.57 30.06
N TYR A 456 -16.43 -10.50 29.29
CA TYR A 456 -15.38 -9.98 28.42
C TYR A 456 -15.07 -8.56 28.90
N THR A 457 -13.92 -8.42 29.56
CA THR A 457 -13.50 -7.15 30.16
C THR A 457 -12.41 -6.52 29.31
N THR A 458 -12.64 -5.29 28.87
CA THR A 458 -11.74 -4.53 28.02
C THR A 458 -11.19 -3.31 28.73
N VAL A 459 -9.97 -2.95 28.40
CA VAL A 459 -9.33 -1.71 28.80
C VAL A 459 -8.83 -0.99 27.56
N THR A 460 -9.29 0.25 27.36
CA THR A 460 -8.78 1.12 26.29
C THR A 460 -7.55 1.87 26.79
N VAL A 461 -6.45 1.78 26.05
CA VAL A 461 -5.20 2.48 26.36
C VAL A 461 -5.35 3.95 25.95
N PRO A 462 -5.30 4.91 26.90
CA PRO A 462 -5.53 6.31 26.60
C PRO A 462 -4.32 6.93 25.86
N VAL A 463 -4.57 7.91 24.98
CA VAL A 463 -3.53 8.75 24.32
C VAL A 463 -2.48 7.94 23.55
N CYS A 464 -2.87 6.81 22.93
CA CYS A 464 -1.99 5.99 22.11
C CYS A 464 -2.48 6.01 20.65
N GLN A 465 -1.87 6.86 19.81
CA GLN A 465 -2.11 6.89 18.36
C GLN A 465 -0.94 6.19 17.65
N LEU A 466 -1.19 4.96 17.19
CA LEU A 466 -0.20 4.14 16.48
C LEU A 466 -0.46 4.05 14.97
N CYS A 467 -1.46 4.79 14.50
CA CYS A 467 -1.88 4.83 13.10
C CYS A 467 -1.24 6.02 12.36
N ASP A 468 0.07 6.19 12.54
CA ASP A 468 0.86 7.28 11.98
C ASP A 468 1.85 6.82 10.89
N GLN A 469 1.76 5.54 10.49
CA GLN A 469 2.67 4.88 9.54
C GLN A 469 4.13 4.81 10.00
N THR A 470 4.37 4.89 11.31
CA THR A 470 5.70 4.69 11.91
C THR A 470 5.76 3.38 12.69
N TRP A 471 6.99 2.91 12.93
CA TRP A 471 7.24 1.68 13.67
C TRP A 471 7.26 1.96 15.16
N HIS A 472 6.40 1.25 15.89
CA HIS A 472 6.28 1.34 17.35
C HIS A 472 6.55 -0.01 18.00
N SER A 473 7.16 0.02 19.18
CA SER A 473 7.35 -1.17 20.02
C SER A 473 6.23 -1.26 21.03
N VAL A 474 5.44 -2.33 20.97
CA VAL A 474 4.28 -2.54 21.85
C VAL A 474 4.51 -3.78 22.70
N ALA A 475 4.44 -3.61 24.02
CA ALA A 475 4.45 -4.70 24.99
C ALA A 475 3.19 -4.68 25.86
N VAL A 476 2.51 -5.83 25.95
CA VAL A 476 1.31 -6.04 26.76
C VAL A 476 1.57 -7.18 27.74
N ALA A 477 1.71 -6.86 29.03
CA ALA A 477 1.98 -7.84 30.07
C ALA A 477 0.78 -7.98 31.03
N HIS A 478 0.26 -9.19 31.11
CA HIS A 478 -0.82 -9.64 31.99
C HIS A 478 -0.25 -10.43 33.16
N LEU A 479 -0.38 -9.89 34.36
CA LEU A 479 0.07 -10.52 35.59
C LEU A 479 -1.15 -10.85 36.45
N PRO A 480 -1.55 -12.13 36.56
CA PRO A 480 -2.65 -12.50 37.43
C PRO A 480 -2.25 -12.41 38.90
N SER A 481 -3.26 -12.16 39.74
CA SER A 481 -3.08 -12.14 41.19
C SER A 481 -2.57 -13.46 41.73
N ARG A 482 -1.58 -13.39 42.64
CA ARG A 482 -1.10 -14.53 43.43
C ARG A 482 -1.85 -14.73 44.74
N ARG A 483 -2.76 -13.82 45.10
CA ARG A 483 -3.54 -13.85 46.34
C ARG A 483 -4.98 -14.28 46.04
N PRO A 484 -5.60 -15.15 46.86
CA PRO A 484 -7.05 -15.31 46.83
C PRO A 484 -7.64 -13.91 47.07
N PHE A 485 -8.49 -13.43 46.16
CA PHE A 485 -9.07 -12.07 46.15
C PHE A 485 -8.17 -10.90 45.70
N GLY A 486 -6.93 -11.13 45.25
CA GLY A 486 -6.13 -10.05 44.67
C GLY A 486 -6.54 -9.72 43.22
N GLN A 487 -6.28 -8.50 42.78
CA GLN A 487 -6.57 -8.04 41.42
C GLN A 487 -5.44 -8.44 40.47
N SER A 488 -5.80 -8.86 39.25
CA SER A 488 -4.84 -9.05 38.16
C SER A 488 -4.44 -7.69 37.60
N THR A 489 -3.16 -7.51 37.33
CA THR A 489 -2.61 -6.26 36.79
C THR A 489 -2.26 -6.40 35.32
N LEU A 490 -2.66 -5.42 34.52
CA LEU A 490 -2.28 -5.24 33.14
C LEU A 490 -1.30 -4.08 33.03
N SER A 491 -0.20 -4.27 32.30
CA SER A 491 0.70 -3.19 31.94
C SER A 491 0.91 -3.14 30.43
N VAL A 492 0.77 -1.95 29.86
CA VAL A 492 0.99 -1.69 28.43
C VAL A 492 2.10 -0.66 28.30
N HIS A 493 3.09 -0.97 27.46
CA HIS A 493 4.23 -0.11 27.15
C HIS A 493 4.28 0.10 25.63
N VAL A 494 4.43 1.34 25.21
CA VAL A 494 4.42 1.75 23.80
C VAL A 494 5.55 2.75 23.58
N ASP A 495 6.63 2.33 22.90
CA ASP A 495 7.88 3.09 22.72
C ASP A 495 8.54 3.56 24.03
N ASP A 496 9.85 3.42 24.13
CA ASP A 496 10.56 3.75 25.37
C ASP A 496 10.77 5.27 25.52
N LEU A 497 9.97 5.93 26.36
CA LEU A 497 10.45 7.11 27.10
C LEU A 497 9.70 7.40 28.43
N ALA A 498 10.48 7.30 29.51
CA ALA A 498 10.46 8.03 30.80
C ALA A 498 9.22 7.93 31.74
N SER A 499 9.29 6.98 32.68
CA SER A 499 8.67 7.13 34.00
C SER A 499 9.57 8.02 34.89
N CYS A 500 9.18 9.29 35.11
CA CYS A 500 9.73 10.04 36.24
C CYS A 500 9.03 9.56 37.51
N GLN A 501 9.76 8.86 38.38
CA GLN A 501 9.33 8.55 39.73
C GLN A 501 9.28 9.84 40.54
N ILE A 502 8.10 10.26 41.01
CA ILE A 502 8.00 11.24 42.10
C ILE A 502 8.01 10.47 43.42
N GLY A 503 9.15 10.56 44.12
CA GLY A 503 9.25 10.24 45.54
C GLY A 503 8.33 11.15 46.37
N SER A 504 7.84 10.60 47.47
CA SER A 504 6.96 11.26 48.44
C SER A 504 7.41 12.66 48.87
N GLY A 505 6.45 13.60 48.94
CA GLY A 505 6.57 14.81 49.77
C GLY A 505 5.65 15.99 49.40
N GLY A 506 4.57 16.19 50.19
CA GLY A 506 4.14 17.53 50.63
C GLY A 506 3.12 18.35 49.81
N LEU A 507 1.89 18.42 50.36
CA LEU A 507 0.89 19.52 50.41
C LEU A 507 0.61 20.51 49.23
N GLN A 508 -0.70 20.57 48.86
CA GLN A 508 -1.60 21.69 48.49
C GLN A 508 -1.02 22.93 47.73
N THR A 509 -1.62 23.47 46.66
CA THR A 509 -2.93 24.17 46.61
C THR A 509 -3.30 24.58 45.16
N ILE A 510 -4.57 24.36 44.76
CA ILE A 510 -5.51 25.08 43.87
C ILE A 510 -4.97 26.07 42.78
N CYS A 511 -5.30 25.85 41.50
CA CYS A 511 -5.89 26.87 40.59
C CYS A 511 -6.47 26.30 39.27
N SER A 512 -7.56 26.91 38.80
CA SER A 512 -8.47 26.52 37.69
C SER A 512 -7.99 26.95 36.29
N PRO A 513 -8.57 26.43 35.19
CA PRO A 513 -7.95 26.38 33.87
C PRO A 513 -8.35 27.54 32.94
N ARG A 514 -7.41 28.00 32.10
CA ARG A 514 -7.66 28.52 30.75
C ARG A 514 -6.36 28.61 29.93
N ASP A 515 -6.52 28.19 28.67
CA ASP A 515 -5.72 28.48 27.48
C ASP A 515 -4.47 27.62 27.16
N LEU A 516 -4.66 26.80 26.11
CA LEU A 516 -3.74 26.28 25.09
C LEU A 516 -2.23 26.34 25.37
N GLN A 517 -1.58 25.16 25.44
CA GLN A 517 -0.28 24.87 24.81
C GLN A 517 0.14 23.38 24.92
N ASP A 518 0.77 22.89 23.85
CA ASP A 518 1.67 21.73 23.71
C ASP A 518 1.43 20.44 24.52
N VAL A 519 0.95 19.38 23.85
CA VAL A 519 1.05 17.99 24.33
C VAL A 519 2.21 17.28 23.60
N LYS A 520 3.45 17.68 23.90
CA LYS A 520 4.63 16.83 23.68
C LYS A 520 5.14 16.38 25.04
N GLY A 521 4.62 15.24 25.51
CA GLY A 521 5.00 14.63 26.79
C GLY A 521 3.90 13.79 27.42
N GLY A 522 3.24 12.92 26.65
CA GLY A 522 2.26 11.99 27.20
C GLY A 522 2.96 10.80 27.89
N GLN A 523 2.44 10.38 29.05
CA GLN A 523 2.83 9.11 29.68
C GLN A 523 2.59 7.96 28.69
N ARG A 524 3.64 7.21 28.32
CA ARG A 524 3.57 6.07 27.38
C ARG A 524 3.49 4.70 28.06
N LYS A 525 3.12 4.73 29.35
CA LYS A 525 3.00 3.56 30.23
C LYS A 525 1.65 3.59 30.92
N PHE A 526 0.96 2.46 30.91
CA PHE A 526 -0.36 2.36 31.51
C PHE A 526 -0.48 1.10 32.36
N HIS A 527 -0.85 1.29 33.62
CA HIS A 527 -1.18 0.19 34.53
C HIS A 527 -2.68 0.20 34.78
N PHE A 528 -3.28 -0.97 34.67
CA PHE A 528 -4.70 -1.18 34.93
C PHE A 528 -4.90 -2.37 35.83
N SER A 529 -5.89 -2.28 36.71
CA SER A 529 -6.37 -3.41 37.50
C SER A 529 -7.68 -3.90 36.91
N PHE A 530 -7.77 -5.19 36.64
CA PHE A 530 -9.05 -5.80 36.28
C PHE A 530 -9.92 -5.96 37.54
N PRO A 531 -11.23 -5.66 37.48
CA PRO A 531 -12.10 -5.78 38.63
C PRO A 531 -12.10 -7.21 39.19
N GLY A 532 -11.82 -7.35 40.49
CA GLY A 532 -12.23 -8.51 41.27
C GLY A 532 -13.68 -8.32 41.74
N LEU A 533 -14.26 -9.35 42.36
CA LEU A 533 -15.65 -9.44 42.86
C LEU A 533 -16.13 -8.30 43.82
N SER A 534 -15.36 -7.23 44.03
CA SER A 534 -15.74 -6.06 44.83
C SER A 534 -14.98 -4.79 44.40
N GLU A 535 -15.75 -3.85 43.83
CA GLU A 535 -15.58 -2.38 43.72
C GLU A 535 -14.60 -1.67 42.75
N THR A 536 -15.16 -0.56 42.22
CA THR A 536 -14.66 0.56 41.39
C THR A 536 -13.91 0.21 40.09
N THR A 537 -14.65 0.24 38.98
CA THR A 537 -14.10 0.22 37.62
C THR A 537 -13.25 1.46 37.36
N SER A 538 -12.01 1.28 36.92
CA SER A 538 -11.23 2.38 36.34
C SER A 538 -12.01 3.01 35.17
N PRO A 539 -11.91 4.33 34.91
CA PRO A 539 -12.73 5.03 33.89
C PRO A 539 -12.49 4.56 32.45
N HIS A 540 -11.49 3.69 32.21
CA HIS A 540 -11.13 3.15 30.90
C HIS A 540 -11.45 1.65 30.76
N CYS A 541 -12.06 1.04 31.79
CA CYS A 541 -12.40 -0.38 31.83
C CYS A 541 -13.90 -0.56 31.57
N ASN A 542 -14.25 -1.43 30.62
CA ASN A 542 -15.62 -1.81 30.31
C ASN A 542 -15.78 -3.33 30.39
N THR A 543 -16.93 -3.84 30.86
CA THR A 543 -17.21 -5.28 30.92
C THR A 543 -18.53 -5.57 30.23
N ILE A 544 -18.52 -6.54 29.31
CA ILE A 544 -19.69 -7.01 28.57
C ILE A 544 -19.84 -8.52 28.74
N ALA A 545 -20.97 -9.08 28.30
CA ALA A 545 -21.16 -10.54 28.31
C ALA A 545 -20.23 -11.21 27.28
N ALA A 546 -19.58 -12.31 27.66
CA ALA A 546 -18.77 -13.10 26.73
C ALA A 546 -19.64 -13.57 25.55
N GLY A 547 -19.12 -13.46 24.33
CA GLY A 547 -19.84 -13.74 23.08
C GLY A 547 -20.52 -12.51 22.45
N SER A 548 -20.60 -11.38 23.16
CA SER A 548 -21.12 -10.11 22.61
C SER A 548 -20.06 -9.20 21.99
N GLN A 549 -18.78 -9.61 22.00
CA GLN A 549 -17.67 -8.76 21.55
C GLN A 549 -17.81 -8.30 20.09
N ASP A 550 -18.32 -9.13 19.19
CA ASP A 550 -18.44 -8.76 17.77
C ASP A 550 -19.52 -7.70 17.54
N TYR A 551 -20.54 -7.66 18.41
CA TYR A 551 -21.58 -6.63 18.38
C TYR A 551 -21.08 -5.29 18.93
N VAL A 552 -20.29 -5.33 20.00
CA VAL A 552 -19.80 -4.11 20.70
C VAL A 552 -18.57 -3.51 20.03
N TRP A 553 -17.60 -4.37 19.67
CA TRP A 553 -16.30 -3.96 19.14
C TRP A 553 -16.16 -4.21 17.64
N GLY A 554 -17.14 -4.88 17.02
CA GLY A 554 -17.11 -5.18 15.60
C GLY A 554 -16.43 -6.49 15.25
N ILE A 555 -16.59 -6.96 14.01
CA ILE A 555 -16.02 -8.24 13.56
C ILE A 555 -14.48 -8.12 13.52
N PRO A 556 -13.73 -9.13 14.02
CA PRO A 556 -12.28 -9.11 13.94
C PRO A 556 -11.80 -9.16 12.49
N THR A 557 -10.84 -8.31 12.16
CA THR A 557 -10.13 -8.29 10.87
C THR A 557 -8.62 -8.32 11.11
N SER A 558 -7.84 -8.49 10.04
CA SER A 558 -6.38 -8.38 10.07
C SER A 558 -5.91 -7.08 10.72
N LEU A 559 -4.63 -7.05 11.12
CA LEU A 559 -3.97 -5.88 11.67
C LEU A 559 -4.08 -4.64 10.75
N GLN A 560 -4.21 -4.85 9.42
CA GLN A 560 -4.19 -3.79 8.39
C GLN A 560 -2.97 -2.88 8.57
N GLY A 561 -1.81 -3.52 8.54
CA GLY A 561 -0.52 -2.90 8.72
C GLY A 561 0.58 -3.95 8.71
N GLN A 562 1.72 -3.58 9.29
CA GLN A 562 2.94 -4.37 9.29
C GLN A 562 3.28 -4.82 10.70
N LEU A 563 3.76 -6.06 10.82
CA LEU A 563 4.13 -6.68 12.07
C LEU A 563 5.59 -7.15 12.00
N GLY A 564 6.45 -6.60 12.85
CA GLY A 564 7.86 -6.97 12.95
C GLY A 564 8.05 -8.27 13.75
N PRO A 565 9.19 -8.44 14.43
CA PRO A 565 9.40 -9.60 15.29
C PRO A 565 8.35 -9.68 16.41
N VAL A 566 7.84 -10.88 16.67
CA VAL A 566 6.80 -11.15 17.67
C VAL A 566 7.33 -12.11 18.71
N CYS A 567 7.26 -11.72 19.98
CA CYS A 567 7.66 -12.53 21.13
C CYS A 567 6.48 -12.72 22.07
N VAL A 568 6.28 -13.95 22.56
CA VAL A 568 5.32 -14.25 23.63
C VAL A 568 6.06 -14.94 24.77
N PHE A 569 5.84 -14.47 25.99
CA PHE A 569 6.47 -14.98 27.20
C PHE A 569 5.46 -15.55 28.18
N SER A 570 5.87 -16.56 28.94
CA SER A 570 5.09 -17.24 29.98
C SER A 570 5.09 -16.50 31.33
N GLU A 571 5.78 -15.36 31.39
CA GLU A 571 5.91 -14.49 32.56
C GLU A 571 5.50 -13.05 32.20
N GLY A 572 5.03 -12.29 33.20
CA GLY A 572 4.84 -10.85 33.11
C GLY A 572 6.18 -10.14 33.19
N LEU A 573 6.64 -9.57 32.07
CA LEU A 573 7.97 -8.98 32.02
C LEU A 573 8.03 -7.67 32.82
N GLN A 574 9.14 -7.51 33.54
CA GLN A 574 9.47 -6.24 34.21
C GLN A 574 9.94 -5.20 33.19
N GLU A 575 9.79 -3.92 33.55
CA GLU A 575 10.13 -2.76 32.72
C GLU A 575 11.55 -2.82 32.14
N ASN A 576 12.55 -3.22 32.94
CA ASN A 576 13.94 -3.34 32.49
C ASN A 576 14.09 -4.28 31.28
N TYR A 577 13.33 -5.39 31.24
CA TYR A 577 13.37 -6.31 30.10
C TYR A 577 12.68 -5.71 28.87
N ILE A 578 11.57 -4.97 29.06
CA ILE A 578 10.84 -4.32 27.96
C ILE A 578 11.68 -3.20 27.34
N THR A 579 12.32 -2.37 28.16
CA THR A 579 13.28 -1.34 27.70
C THR A 579 14.46 -1.97 26.96
N THR A 580 14.97 -3.12 27.43
CA THR A 580 16.04 -3.84 26.73
C THR A 580 15.58 -4.38 25.37
N LEU A 581 14.36 -4.94 25.27
CA LEU A 581 13.76 -5.41 24.01
C LEU A 581 13.55 -4.26 23.01
N HIS A 582 13.07 -3.10 23.48
CA HIS A 582 12.95 -1.90 22.66
C HIS A 582 14.33 -1.40 22.18
N ALA A 583 15.32 -1.31 23.06
CA ALA A 583 16.66 -0.84 22.74
C ALA A 583 17.41 -1.76 21.75
N ALA A 584 17.13 -3.06 21.77
CA ALA A 584 17.62 -4.00 20.76
C ALA A 584 17.08 -3.68 19.36
N GLY A 585 15.82 -3.20 19.29
CA GLY A 585 15.18 -2.80 18.04
C GLY A 585 14.60 -3.99 17.26
N PRO A 586 13.88 -3.73 16.16
CA PRO A 586 13.23 -4.78 15.36
C PRO A 586 14.20 -5.62 14.51
N ASN A 587 15.47 -5.21 14.41
CA ASN A 587 16.44 -5.77 13.47
C ASN A 587 17.49 -6.67 14.14
N ASP A 588 17.47 -6.83 15.47
CA ASP A 588 18.38 -7.74 16.16
C ASP A 588 17.92 -9.19 15.96
N LEU A 589 18.61 -9.90 15.07
CA LEU A 589 18.33 -11.31 14.75
C LEU A 589 18.89 -12.27 15.82
N ASN A 590 19.75 -11.79 16.71
CA ASN A 590 20.46 -12.59 17.71
C ASN A 590 19.91 -12.37 19.12
N LEU A 591 18.72 -11.77 19.24
CA LEU A 591 18.10 -11.34 20.49
C LEU A 591 18.09 -12.41 21.60
N PHE A 592 17.95 -13.69 21.23
CA PHE A 592 17.92 -14.83 22.15
C PHE A 592 18.94 -15.93 21.80
N GLN A 593 19.93 -15.63 20.95
CA GLN A 593 20.99 -16.60 20.63
C GLN A 593 22.05 -16.59 21.75
N PRO A 594 22.55 -17.76 22.18
CA PRO A 594 23.67 -17.83 23.11
C PRO A 594 24.95 -17.39 22.40
N VAL A 595 25.57 -16.28 22.84
CA VAL A 595 26.84 -15.76 22.27
C VAL A 595 27.82 -15.32 23.37
N ASP A 596 29.12 -15.46 23.07
CA ASP A 596 30.27 -15.18 23.93
C ASP A 596 30.23 -13.83 24.67
N ALA A 597 30.72 -13.84 25.92
CA ALA A 597 30.54 -12.86 27.00
C ALA A 597 31.09 -11.42 26.79
N ALA A 598 31.01 -10.83 25.59
CA ALA A 598 31.60 -9.53 25.27
C ALA A 598 30.61 -8.34 25.19
N SER A 599 29.28 -8.55 25.16
CA SER A 599 28.27 -7.47 25.13
C SER A 599 27.34 -7.48 26.34
N SER A 600 27.37 -6.40 27.12
CA SER A 600 26.69 -6.26 28.42
C SER A 600 25.16 -6.24 28.37
N THR A 601 24.55 -5.90 27.24
CA THR A 601 23.07 -5.82 27.06
C THR A 601 22.40 -7.17 26.79
N GLN A 602 23.15 -8.21 26.42
CA GLN A 602 22.61 -9.53 26.06
C GLN A 602 22.61 -10.55 27.23
N LEU A 603 23.34 -10.26 28.32
CA LEU A 603 23.37 -11.11 29.52
C LEU A 603 22.01 -11.14 30.26
N THR A 604 21.24 -10.05 30.25
CA THR A 604 19.90 -9.96 30.83
C THR A 604 18.84 -10.71 30.00
N LEU A 605 19.02 -10.85 28.68
CA LEU A 605 18.04 -11.50 27.80
C LEU A 605 18.18 -13.04 27.75
N ASN A 606 19.32 -13.58 28.16
CA ASN A 606 19.52 -15.04 28.25
C ASN A 606 18.54 -15.71 29.23
N ASP A 607 18.26 -15.08 30.37
CA ASP A 607 17.24 -15.56 31.32
C ASP A 607 15.82 -15.46 30.74
N LEU A 608 15.61 -14.53 29.81
CA LEU A 608 14.33 -14.32 29.13
C LEU A 608 14.06 -15.40 28.08
N ALA A 609 15.11 -15.89 27.42
CA ALA A 609 15.03 -16.92 26.40
C ALA A 609 14.41 -18.21 26.93
N LEU A 610 14.62 -18.53 28.22
CA LEU A 610 14.00 -19.68 28.89
C LEU A 610 12.48 -19.53 29.08
N LYS A 611 11.98 -18.30 29.12
CA LYS A 611 10.57 -17.95 29.39
C LYS A 611 9.77 -17.74 28.11
N LEU A 612 10.43 -17.84 26.96
CA LEU A 612 9.86 -17.59 25.65
C LEU A 612 8.96 -18.76 25.23
N VAL A 613 7.69 -18.46 25.02
CA VAL A 613 6.67 -19.40 24.53
C VAL A 613 6.68 -19.45 23.01
N LEU A 614 6.87 -18.31 22.37
CA LEU A 614 6.80 -18.14 20.94
C LEU A 614 7.76 -17.03 20.51
N PHE A 615 8.50 -17.25 19.42
CA PHE A 615 9.26 -16.18 18.77
C PHE A 615 9.21 -16.31 17.26
N TYR A 616 8.64 -15.32 16.59
CA TYR A 616 8.60 -15.25 15.14
C TYR A 616 9.36 -14.04 14.63
N ASN A 617 10.09 -14.25 13.54
CA ASN A 617 10.69 -13.21 12.73
C ASN A 617 10.42 -13.56 11.26
N SER A 618 10.05 -12.58 10.44
CA SER A 618 9.68 -12.85 9.04
C SER A 618 10.83 -13.39 8.18
N LYS A 619 12.08 -13.20 8.64
CA LYS A 619 13.26 -13.82 8.03
C LYS A 619 13.29 -15.34 8.21
N ALA A 620 12.71 -15.85 9.29
CA ALA A 620 12.65 -17.27 9.62
C ALA A 620 11.29 -17.85 9.21
N GLY A 621 11.13 -18.05 7.91
CA GLY A 621 9.93 -18.67 7.35
C GLY A 621 10.17 -19.11 5.92
N ARG A 622 9.31 -19.99 5.44
CA ARG A 622 9.30 -20.45 4.06
C ARG A 622 7.86 -20.57 3.61
N ASP A 623 7.58 -20.07 2.41
CA ASP A 623 6.23 -20.06 1.83
C ASP A 623 5.22 -19.44 2.80
N HIS A 624 4.16 -20.17 3.12
CA HIS A 624 3.11 -19.78 4.07
C HIS A 624 3.37 -20.23 5.52
N MET A 625 4.61 -20.56 5.87
CA MET A 625 4.99 -20.96 7.24
C MET A 625 5.95 -19.97 7.90
N CYS A 626 5.71 -19.70 9.19
CA CYS A 626 6.58 -18.95 10.09
C CYS A 626 7.22 -19.93 11.07
N SER A 627 8.55 -20.04 11.06
CA SER A 627 9.25 -20.94 11.97
C SER A 627 9.36 -20.34 13.37
N ASP A 628 9.10 -21.15 14.38
CA ASP A 628 9.31 -20.76 15.78
C ASP A 628 10.81 -20.76 16.12
N LEU A 629 11.36 -19.57 16.40
CA LEU A 629 12.78 -19.31 16.63
C LEU A 629 13.21 -19.39 18.09
N THR A 630 12.28 -19.74 18.96
CA THR A 630 12.55 -20.02 20.37
C THR A 630 13.61 -21.10 20.54
N PRO A 631 14.54 -20.96 21.51
CA PRO A 631 15.57 -21.96 21.73
C PRO A 631 15.01 -23.35 22.03
N VAL A 632 15.69 -24.38 21.52
CA VAL A 632 15.30 -25.78 21.73
C VAL A 632 15.47 -26.14 23.21
N GLN A 633 14.39 -26.60 23.84
CA GLN A 633 14.37 -27.07 25.23
C GLN A 633 13.75 -28.47 25.31
N PRO A 634 14.20 -29.33 26.25
CA PRO A 634 13.64 -30.67 26.41
C PRO A 634 12.13 -30.65 26.69
N GLY A 635 11.35 -31.40 25.91
CA GLY A 635 9.89 -31.53 26.10
C GLY A 635 9.05 -30.37 25.57
N ARG A 636 9.66 -29.39 24.90
CA ARG A 636 8.95 -28.28 24.27
C ARG A 636 8.47 -28.65 22.86
N VAL A 637 7.23 -28.25 22.54
CA VAL A 637 6.66 -28.39 21.19
C VAL A 637 7.01 -27.14 20.40
N GLN A 638 7.53 -27.32 19.19
CA GLN A 638 7.77 -26.23 18.25
C GLN A 638 6.43 -25.72 17.72
N LEU A 639 6.19 -24.42 17.86
CA LEU A 639 4.92 -23.80 17.49
C LEU A 639 5.07 -23.09 16.15
N ASP A 640 5.32 -23.82 15.05
CA ASP A 640 5.42 -23.20 13.73
C ASP A 640 4.06 -22.62 13.29
N GLY A 641 4.05 -21.35 12.90
CA GLY A 641 2.85 -20.62 12.52
C GLY A 641 2.51 -20.75 11.04
N ARG A 642 1.23 -20.59 10.69
CA ARG A 642 0.77 -20.47 9.31
C ARG A 642 0.48 -19.00 8.99
N LEU A 643 1.19 -18.47 8.00
CA LEU A 643 1.03 -17.12 7.50
C LEU A 643 0.04 -17.07 6.33
N THR A 644 -0.97 -16.22 6.43
CA THR A 644 -1.86 -15.88 5.31
C THR A 644 -1.54 -14.53 4.66
N GLY A 645 -0.64 -13.73 5.26
CA GLY A 645 -0.10 -12.50 4.68
C GLY A 645 1.21 -12.71 3.90
N HIS A 646 1.99 -11.63 3.74
CA HIS A 646 3.27 -11.67 3.02
C HIS A 646 4.47 -11.45 3.94
N ARG A 647 5.60 -12.07 3.60
CA ARG A 647 6.88 -11.80 4.24
C ARG A 647 7.61 -10.75 3.43
N CYS A 648 8.02 -9.68 4.09
CA CYS A 648 8.70 -8.57 3.45
C CYS A 648 10.12 -8.44 3.99
N THR A 649 11.05 -8.13 3.10
CA THR A 649 12.42 -7.74 3.44
C THR A 649 12.75 -6.45 2.72
N THR A 650 13.16 -5.44 3.47
CA THR A 650 13.67 -4.20 2.91
C THR A 650 15.19 -4.22 2.90
N TRP A 651 15.75 -3.57 1.89
CA TRP A 651 17.19 -3.46 1.71
C TRP A 651 17.60 -2.01 1.79
N ASP A 652 18.39 -1.69 2.81
CA ASP A 652 18.99 -0.39 2.94
C ASP A 652 20.07 -0.19 1.86
N MET A 653 20.08 1.00 1.25
CA MET A 653 21.03 1.31 0.19
C MET A 653 22.48 1.10 0.63
N LYS A 654 22.86 1.43 1.88
CA LYS A 654 24.24 1.26 2.38
C LYS A 654 24.63 -0.21 2.45
N ASP A 655 23.72 -1.06 2.91
CA ASP A 655 23.95 -2.51 3.00
C ASP A 655 24.09 -3.12 1.59
N VAL A 656 23.25 -2.67 0.66
CA VAL A 656 23.28 -3.11 -0.75
C VAL A 656 24.57 -2.67 -1.43
N LEU A 657 25.00 -1.43 -1.23
CA LEU A 657 26.27 -0.91 -1.74
C LEU A 657 27.45 -1.74 -1.27
N ARG A 658 27.50 -2.08 0.03
CA ARG A 658 28.54 -2.96 0.59
C ARG A 658 28.57 -4.31 -0.12
N CYS A 659 27.42 -4.86 -0.51
CA CYS A 659 27.34 -6.12 -1.24
C CYS A 659 27.85 -6.03 -2.69
N ILE A 660 27.65 -4.92 -3.40
CA ILE A 660 28.04 -4.78 -4.81
C ILE A 660 29.53 -4.42 -4.98
N GLY A 661 30.15 -3.84 -3.95
CA GLY A 661 31.58 -3.49 -3.99
C GLY A 661 31.99 -2.30 -3.10
N GLY A 662 31.06 -1.76 -2.31
CA GLY A 662 31.25 -0.60 -1.46
C GLY A 662 31.51 0.68 -2.27
N MET A 663 32.23 1.63 -1.66
CA MET A 663 32.54 2.92 -2.29
C MET A 663 33.30 2.82 -3.62
N LYS A 664 33.97 1.68 -3.89
CA LYS A 664 34.78 1.49 -5.11
C LYS A 664 33.95 1.57 -6.39
N ILE A 665 32.66 1.25 -6.33
CA ILE A 665 31.77 1.28 -7.50
C ILE A 665 31.55 2.72 -8.02
N PHE A 666 31.78 3.71 -7.17
CA PHE A 666 31.63 5.13 -7.49
C PHE A 666 32.95 5.78 -7.96
N LEU A 667 34.07 5.06 -7.98
CA LEU A 667 35.36 5.58 -8.46
C LEU A 667 35.31 6.09 -9.91
N PRO A 668 34.63 5.42 -10.86
CA PRO A 668 34.49 5.95 -12.22
C PRO A 668 33.73 7.29 -12.25
N LEU A 669 32.78 7.51 -11.32
CA LEU A 669 32.03 8.75 -11.23
C LEU A 669 32.87 9.91 -10.71
N LEU A 670 33.89 9.63 -9.88
CA LEU A 670 34.82 10.65 -9.41
C LEU A 670 35.59 11.30 -10.57
N GLU A 671 35.88 10.56 -11.64
CA GLU A 671 36.53 11.11 -12.83
C GLU A 671 35.57 11.95 -13.69
N GLN A 672 34.27 11.74 -13.55
CA GLN A 672 33.22 12.40 -14.33
C GLN A 672 32.53 13.55 -13.58
N ILE A 673 32.75 13.65 -12.28
CA ILE A 673 32.06 14.59 -11.40
C ILE A 673 32.25 16.05 -11.81
N SER A 674 33.38 16.36 -12.44
CA SER A 674 33.72 17.66 -13.01
C SER A 674 32.76 18.12 -14.12
N TYR A 675 31.89 17.22 -14.60
CA TYR A 675 30.89 17.50 -15.64
C TYR A 675 29.44 17.52 -15.10
N PHE A 676 29.23 17.30 -13.80
CA PHE A 676 27.91 17.29 -13.18
C PHE A 676 27.49 18.69 -12.74
N ASP A 677 27.14 19.55 -13.70
CA ASP A 677 26.60 20.87 -13.39
C ASP A 677 25.07 20.83 -13.18
N PRO A 678 24.52 21.60 -12.24
CA PRO A 678 23.08 21.77 -12.13
C PRO A 678 22.55 22.47 -13.39
N PRO A 679 21.34 22.13 -13.87
CA PRO A 679 20.74 22.82 -15.01
C PRO A 679 20.62 24.32 -14.72
N LYS A 680 21.02 25.17 -15.67
CA LYS A 680 20.91 26.63 -15.55
C LYS A 680 19.43 27.00 -15.39
N HIS A 681 19.04 27.49 -14.21
CA HIS A 681 17.65 27.82 -13.90
C HIS A 681 17.08 28.86 -14.88
N SER A 682 16.11 28.49 -15.70
CA SER A 682 15.07 29.40 -16.17
C SER A 682 14.00 29.48 -15.08
N HIS A 683 13.76 30.67 -14.53
CA HIS A 683 12.81 31.00 -13.46
C HIS A 683 11.61 30.02 -13.31
N VAL A 684 11.63 29.21 -12.25
CA VAL A 684 10.44 28.56 -11.69
C VAL A 684 10.49 28.73 -10.18
N SER A 685 9.33 29.05 -9.60
CA SER A 685 9.07 29.54 -8.25
C SER A 685 9.78 28.79 -7.11
N SER A 686 10.45 29.57 -6.28
CA SER A 686 11.06 29.24 -5.00
C SER A 686 10.07 28.60 -4.02
N ASN A 687 10.15 27.28 -3.84
CA ASN A 687 9.67 26.59 -2.63
C ASN A 687 10.37 25.23 -2.35
N GLU A 688 11.22 24.69 -3.24
CA GLU A 688 11.91 23.40 -3.02
C GLU A 688 13.43 23.51 -2.78
N GLN A 689 13.99 24.72 -2.68
CA GLN A 689 15.44 24.93 -2.54
C GLN A 689 16.00 24.90 -1.10
N LEU A 690 15.21 24.50 -0.09
CA LEU A 690 15.62 24.62 1.32
C LEU A 690 15.82 23.33 2.12
N GLU A 691 15.68 22.13 1.54
CA GLU A 691 15.80 20.89 2.34
C GLU A 691 17.20 20.24 2.41
N VAL A 692 18.19 20.73 1.66
CA VAL A 692 19.54 20.10 1.65
C VAL A 692 20.53 20.79 2.59
N PHE A 693 20.24 22.02 3.06
CA PHE A 693 21.17 22.80 3.89
C PHE A 693 20.88 22.81 5.41
N ASP A 694 19.81 22.15 5.89
CA ASP A 694 19.46 22.11 7.33
C ASP A 694 20.06 20.92 8.12
N LEU A 695 21.00 20.17 7.53
CA LEU A 695 21.64 19.01 8.17
C LEU A 695 22.78 19.37 9.15
N GLU A 696 23.06 20.65 9.42
CA GLU A 696 24.09 21.07 10.38
C GLU A 696 23.56 21.35 11.81
N GLN A 697 22.25 21.40 12.06
CA GLN A 697 21.74 21.80 13.40
C GLN A 697 21.13 20.70 14.29
N SER A 698 21.09 19.44 13.85
CA SER A 698 20.55 18.34 14.68
C SER A 698 21.61 17.48 15.39
N GLY A 699 22.87 17.95 15.45
CA GLY A 699 24.02 17.17 15.88
C GLY A 699 24.73 17.58 17.18
N GLU A 700 24.32 18.62 17.90
CA GLU A 700 25.02 19.03 19.13
C GLU A 700 24.05 19.26 20.30
N SER A 701 23.96 18.25 21.17
CA SER A 701 23.40 18.39 22.51
C SER A 701 24.43 19.01 23.45
N ASN A 702 24.03 20.12 24.08
CA ASN A 702 24.39 20.59 25.41
C ASN A 702 25.87 20.47 25.85
N ASP A 703 26.61 21.57 25.70
CA ASP A 703 27.49 22.07 26.76
C ASP A 703 27.62 23.59 26.63
N ARG A 704 27.03 24.33 27.58
CA ARG A 704 27.29 25.77 27.79
C ARG A 704 27.72 25.99 29.24
N PRO A 705 28.86 26.64 29.49
CA PRO A 705 29.06 27.42 30.71
C PRO A 705 28.61 28.88 30.50
N LEU A 706 28.28 29.51 31.62
CA LEU A 706 27.75 30.86 31.79
C LEU A 706 28.66 31.98 31.24
N SER A 707 28.08 33.09 30.74
CA SER A 707 28.02 34.40 31.45
C SER A 707 27.69 35.60 30.54
N SER A 708 26.88 36.52 31.08
CA SER A 708 26.86 38.01 30.94
C SER A 708 26.67 38.62 29.54
N THR A 709 25.48 39.12 29.19
CA THR A 709 24.86 40.46 29.47
C THR A 709 25.33 41.60 28.55
N SER A 710 24.32 42.37 28.10
CA SER A 710 24.31 43.79 27.68
C SER A 710 25.09 44.14 26.40
N GLU A 711 24.68 45.08 25.55
CA GLU A 711 23.44 45.80 25.22
C GLU A 711 23.86 46.70 24.04
N GLU A 712 22.89 47.00 23.17
CA GLU A 712 22.74 48.26 22.44
C GLU A 712 23.69 48.75 21.32
N GLU A 713 22.98 49.18 20.27
CA GLU A 713 23.16 50.39 19.46
C GLU A 713 24.04 50.42 18.18
N ALA A 714 23.30 50.45 17.07
CA ALA A 714 23.16 51.59 16.16
C ALA A 714 24.25 51.94 15.12
N SER A 715 23.75 51.95 13.88
CA SER A 715 23.92 52.98 12.85
C SER A 715 25.20 53.04 11.99
N GLN A 716 24.96 52.71 10.72
CA GLN A 716 25.16 53.55 9.53
C GLN A 716 26.58 53.80 8.95
N THR A 717 26.54 53.75 7.61
CA THR A 717 27.26 54.54 6.60
C THR A 717 28.61 54.07 6.03
N GLU A 718 28.50 53.67 4.76
CA GLU A 718 29.25 54.16 3.59
C GLU A 718 30.72 53.76 3.36
N SER A 719 30.85 52.91 2.32
CA SER A 719 31.62 53.16 1.09
C SER A 719 33.11 52.79 1.02
N SER A 720 33.48 52.36 -0.20
CA SER A 720 34.81 52.22 -0.81
C SER A 720 35.54 50.85 -0.73
N GLU A 721 35.45 50.13 -1.85
CA GLU A 721 36.49 49.27 -2.45
C GLU A 721 37.79 50.05 -2.75
N PRO A 722 38.92 49.46 -3.24
CA PRO A 722 39.23 48.04 -3.54
C PRO A 722 40.64 47.54 -3.10
N ALA A 723 40.87 46.25 -3.36
CA ALA A 723 42.13 45.61 -3.82
C ALA A 723 43.13 44.97 -2.83
N SER A 724 43.45 43.73 -3.21
CA SER A 724 44.73 42.98 -3.08
C SER A 724 45.03 42.16 -1.81
N SER A 725 44.79 40.84 -1.98
CA SER A 725 45.66 39.70 -1.67
C SER A 725 46.89 39.89 -0.75
N LEU A 726 46.94 39.14 0.36
CA LEU A 726 47.89 38.03 0.61
C LEU A 726 47.83 37.53 2.07
N SER A 727 47.55 36.23 2.19
CA SER A 727 48.08 35.23 3.13
C SER A 727 48.56 35.63 4.54
N ALA A 728 47.94 35.01 5.56
CA ALA A 728 48.61 34.68 6.81
C ALA A 728 48.12 33.33 7.38
N THR A 729 49.03 32.38 7.35
CA THR A 729 49.06 31.06 7.97
C THR A 729 48.79 31.11 9.48
N LEU A 730 48.07 30.13 10.03
CA LEU A 730 48.20 29.77 11.47
C LEU A 730 48.12 28.26 11.68
N LEU A 731 49.20 27.75 12.26
CA LEU A 731 49.46 26.37 12.69
C LEU A 731 48.48 25.88 13.77
N VAL A 732 48.22 24.57 13.78
CA VAL A 732 47.66 23.85 14.95
C VAL A 732 48.62 22.71 15.34
N PRO A 733 48.85 22.43 16.65
CA PRO A 733 50.01 21.68 17.13
C PRO A 733 49.84 20.16 17.09
N ALA A 734 50.96 19.45 16.94
CA ALA A 734 51.06 18.01 17.00
C ALA A 734 50.90 17.46 18.43
N LEU A 735 50.00 16.48 18.61
CA LEU A 735 50.00 15.59 19.77
C LEU A 735 50.33 14.16 19.32
N ARG A 736 51.31 13.60 20.00
CA ARG A 736 52.08 12.40 19.71
C ARG A 736 51.32 11.17 20.20
N ALA A 737 50.80 10.33 19.29
CA ALA A 737 50.19 9.05 19.65
C ALA A 737 51.26 7.95 19.74
N GLN A 738 51.36 7.29 20.90
CA GLN A 738 52.15 6.08 21.10
C GLN A 738 51.51 4.88 20.41
N ASN A 739 52.35 4.11 19.71
CA ASN A 739 52.04 2.88 19.00
C ASN A 739 51.41 1.79 19.88
N ARG A 740 50.33 1.15 19.40
CA ARG A 740 50.13 -0.30 19.60
C ARG A 740 49.43 -0.93 18.39
N LYS A 741 50.11 -1.95 17.84
CA LYS A 741 49.81 -2.70 16.62
C LYS A 741 48.46 -3.44 16.69
N ARG A 742 47.65 -3.31 15.63
CA ARG A 742 46.82 -4.40 15.06
C ARG A 742 46.65 -4.16 13.56
N ASN A 743 47.29 -5.02 12.77
CA ASN A 743 47.33 -5.00 11.31
C ASN A 743 46.04 -5.61 10.71
N GLY A 744 45.62 -5.13 9.54
CA GLY A 744 44.92 -5.96 8.56
C GLY A 744 44.02 -5.25 7.55
N SER A 745 43.12 -4.37 8.00
CA SER A 745 42.02 -3.83 7.16
C SER A 745 42.01 -2.32 6.99
N THR A 746 42.79 -1.59 7.79
CA THR A 746 42.83 -0.11 7.77
C THR A 746 43.69 0.46 6.64
N SER A 747 44.75 -0.22 6.18
CA SER A 747 45.66 0.34 5.18
C SER A 747 44.99 0.55 3.82
N THR A 748 44.07 -0.30 3.41
CA THR A 748 43.38 -0.20 2.11
C THR A 748 42.39 0.97 2.10
N ILE A 749 41.67 1.19 3.20
CA ILE A 749 40.72 2.30 3.35
C ILE A 749 41.46 3.64 3.36
N THR A 750 42.58 3.73 4.10
CA THR A 750 43.39 4.96 4.15
C THR A 750 44.03 5.28 2.80
N THR A 751 44.50 4.27 2.06
CA THR A 751 45.12 4.48 0.74
C THR A 751 44.09 4.91 -0.31
N THR A 752 42.88 4.32 -0.29
CA THR A 752 41.76 4.77 -1.13
C THR A 752 41.42 6.22 -0.80
N PHE A 753 41.20 6.57 0.48
CA PHE A 753 40.85 7.95 0.87
C PHE A 753 41.89 9.00 0.48
N VAL A 754 43.20 8.67 0.58
CA VAL A 754 44.28 9.57 0.16
C VAL A 754 44.31 9.76 -1.36
N PHE A 755 44.05 8.70 -2.13
CA PHE A 755 43.91 8.78 -3.59
C PHE A 755 42.67 9.60 -3.99
N THR A 756 41.52 9.36 -3.34
CA THR A 756 40.29 10.12 -3.58
C THR A 756 40.50 11.60 -3.27
N ARG A 757 41.14 11.93 -2.13
CA ARG A 757 41.46 13.31 -1.73
C ARG A 757 42.30 14.06 -2.75
N ARG A 758 43.27 13.38 -3.39
CA ARG A 758 44.16 13.99 -4.40
C ARG A 758 43.44 14.27 -5.72
N LYS A 759 42.54 13.36 -6.16
CA LYS A 759 41.68 13.61 -7.32
C LYS A 759 40.65 14.72 -7.07
N PHE A 760 40.12 14.82 -5.85
CA PHE A 760 39.18 15.89 -5.48
C PHE A 760 39.80 17.28 -5.53
N THR A 761 41.06 17.43 -5.10
CA THR A 761 41.76 18.71 -5.19
C THR A 761 42.03 19.13 -6.63
N ASP A 762 42.17 18.17 -7.54
CA ASP A 762 42.40 18.42 -8.97
C ASP A 762 41.08 18.69 -9.74
N SER A 763 39.94 18.18 -9.27
CA SER A 763 38.62 18.34 -9.90
C SER A 763 37.81 19.54 -9.38
N ALA A 764 38.20 20.14 -8.26
CA ALA A 764 37.52 21.29 -7.66
C ALA A 764 37.86 22.60 -8.41
N SER A 765 37.19 22.83 -9.54
CA SER A 765 37.12 24.17 -10.14
C SER A 765 36.04 25.01 -9.44
N PRO A 766 36.14 26.35 -9.36
CA PRO A 766 35.15 27.20 -8.70
C PRO A 766 33.75 27.14 -9.31
N HIS A 767 33.58 26.49 -10.48
CA HIS A 767 32.30 26.33 -11.17
C HIS A 767 31.56 25.02 -10.85
N ASN A 768 32.21 24.03 -10.21
CA ASN A 768 31.62 22.71 -9.95
C ASN A 768 31.70 22.28 -8.46
N CYS A 769 31.39 23.21 -7.56
CA CYS A 769 31.38 22.92 -6.12
C CYS A 769 30.19 22.00 -5.73
N ASN A 770 29.08 22.05 -6.47
CA ASN A 770 27.83 21.38 -6.07
C ASN A 770 27.86 19.87 -6.33
N GLY A 771 28.31 19.42 -7.51
CA GLY A 771 28.42 17.99 -7.82
C GLY A 771 29.41 17.29 -6.89
N VAL A 772 30.57 17.93 -6.66
CA VAL A 772 31.60 17.45 -5.73
C VAL A 772 31.09 17.35 -4.29
N ALA A 773 30.38 18.37 -3.79
CA ALA A 773 29.79 18.35 -2.45
C ALA A 773 28.77 17.21 -2.30
N LEU A 774 27.89 17.03 -3.29
CA LEU A 774 26.87 15.97 -3.28
C LEU A 774 27.48 14.57 -3.23
N PHE A 775 28.52 14.34 -4.01
CA PHE A 775 29.22 13.07 -3.97
C PHE A 775 29.95 12.85 -2.64
N MET A 776 30.50 13.91 -2.04
CA MET A 776 31.06 13.82 -0.69
C MET A 776 29.98 13.47 0.35
N PHE A 777 28.78 14.03 0.24
CA PHE A 777 27.64 13.62 1.07
C PHE A 777 27.27 12.16 0.85
N LEU A 778 27.29 11.67 -0.39
CA LEU A 778 27.08 10.26 -0.68
C LEU A 778 28.16 9.38 -0.02
N LEU A 779 29.42 9.80 -0.06
CA LEU A 779 30.50 9.06 0.59
C LEU A 779 30.41 9.10 2.12
N LEU A 780 29.94 10.20 2.70
CA LEU A 780 29.76 10.36 4.15
C LEU A 780 28.55 9.57 4.67
N SER A 781 27.52 9.41 3.85
CA SER A 781 26.33 8.67 4.23
C SER A 781 26.56 7.16 4.26
N ILE A 782 27.43 6.61 3.40
CA ILE A 782 27.77 5.18 3.28
C ILE A 782 28.65 4.70 4.43
#